data_AF-A0A7W7Z4U3-F1
#
_entry.id   AF-A0A7W7Z4U3-F1
#
_cell.length_a   1.000
_cell.length_b   1.000
_cell.length_c   1.000
_cell.angle_alpha   90.00
_cell.angle_beta   90.00
_cell.angle_gamma   90.00
#
_symmetry.space_group_name_H-M   'P 1'
#
loop_
_entity.id
_entity.type
_entity.pdbx_description
1 polymer ?
#
loop_
_entity_poly.entity_id
_entity_poly.type
_entity_poly.pdbx_seq_one_letter_code
_entity_poly.pdbx_strand_id
1 'polypeptide(L)'
;MTLSSPSDLDKLVARVKAAQLIFATYSQEQVDLIFRSAALAASDARISLAQMATAETGMGVVEDKVIKNHFASEYIYNAYKDDKTCGIVEVNDEAGIMVVAEPIGLICGIVPTTNPTSTAIFKALICLKTRNGIIFSPHPRAARSTNAAAKLVLDAAVAAGAPPDIIGWIEKPTLELSNALMHHPEVNLILATGGPAMVKAAYSSGKPAIGVGAGNTPVVIDETADIKRAVASILMSKTFDNGVVCASEQSIIVVDEVYDAVRERFASHGGYMLKPAELDAVRAVLLVNGNVNVNIVGQSAARIADLAGISVPHDTKILIGEVEQTCTSEPFAHEKLSPTLAMYRRKDYTQAVAAAVELVALGGIGHTSALYTNQDLQPERVVDFGTKMKTARILINTPSSHGGLGDLYNFSLAPSLTLGCGSWGGNSISENVGPKHLINKKTVAKRAENMLWHKLPKSIYFRRGATSEALKDLAGKKRALVVTDGFLFSKGYTDDVIRLLKKNGMEVETFFQVEADPTLSIIKKGVEIAQAFKPDVIVAFGGGSPMDAAKLIWVLYEHPDVQFEDLALRFMDIRKRIYKFPKLGIKADLVAIPTTSGTGSEVTPFAVVTDDATGIKYPIADYELTPSMAIVDANFVMHLPKSLTAFGGIDAVVHALESYVSIMASEFTDGQALQALKLLKDNLPSAYANGAKDPIARERVHSGATIAGIAFANAFLGVCHSMAHKLGAAFHIPHGLSNALLICNVIRYNANDNPTKQTAFSQYDRPKSRHRYGEIAIALGLEGVNTAARIDALLEWLEQLKRDLEIPASIQAAGVPEAAFLAKLDELAVEAFDDQCTGANPRFPLLAELKAILLDSYYGRAFSEAHEEPEHEVVTLAIPDAAE
;
A
#
# COMPACT_ATOMS: atom_id res chain seq x y z
N MET A 1 31.98 -10.33 39.44
CA MET A 1 33.22 -10.34 38.64
C MET A 1 33.42 -8.92 38.14
N THR A 2 34.54 -8.29 38.46
CA THR A 2 34.87 -6.94 37.97
C THR A 2 35.10 -7.02 36.46
N LEU A 3 34.22 -6.42 35.67
CA LEU A 3 34.33 -6.37 34.21
C LEU A 3 35.50 -5.44 33.84
N SER A 4 36.63 -6.02 33.47
CA SER A 4 37.87 -5.27 33.21
C SER A 4 38.52 -5.58 31.86
N SER A 5 38.00 -6.58 31.14
CA SER A 5 38.50 -7.01 29.83
C SER A 5 37.36 -7.33 28.86
N PRO A 6 37.60 -7.31 27.53
CA PRO A 6 36.64 -7.81 26.53
C PRO A 6 36.18 -9.24 26.80
N SER A 7 37.06 -10.11 27.33
CA SER A 7 36.68 -11.48 27.71
C SER A 7 35.63 -11.55 28.83
N ASP A 8 35.66 -10.59 29.76
CA ASP A 8 34.63 -10.50 30.81
C ASP A 8 33.30 -10.01 30.24
N LEU A 9 33.34 -9.12 29.24
CA LEU A 9 32.16 -8.65 28.51
C LEU A 9 31.47 -9.80 27.77
N ASP A 10 32.23 -10.66 27.08
CA ASP A 10 31.66 -11.83 26.39
C ASP A 10 30.93 -12.76 27.37
N LYS A 11 31.50 -12.98 28.57
CA LYS A 11 30.84 -13.76 29.63
C LYS A 11 29.57 -13.10 30.14
N LEU A 12 29.54 -11.77 30.25
CA LEU A 12 28.33 -11.03 30.61
C LEU A 12 27.26 -11.20 29.53
N VAL A 13 27.61 -10.99 28.26
CA VAL A 13 26.70 -11.13 27.14
C VAL A 13 26.12 -12.54 27.06
N ALA A 14 26.95 -13.57 27.28
CA ALA A 14 26.50 -14.96 27.31
C ALA A 14 25.46 -15.22 28.42
N ARG A 15 25.64 -14.65 29.62
CA ARG A 15 24.66 -14.79 30.73
C ARG A 15 23.35 -14.08 30.40
N VAL A 16 23.41 -12.84 29.91
CA VAL A 16 22.19 -12.09 29.53
C VAL A 16 21.46 -12.79 28.39
N LYS A 17 22.18 -13.39 27.43
CA LYS A 17 21.58 -14.20 26.36
C LYS A 17 20.83 -15.40 26.92
N ALA A 18 21.45 -16.17 27.81
CA ALA A 18 20.79 -17.31 28.44
C ALA A 18 19.52 -16.88 29.21
N ALA A 19 19.59 -15.77 29.94
CA ALA A 19 18.45 -15.18 30.64
C ALA A 19 17.33 -14.77 29.67
N GLN A 20 17.67 -14.10 28.58
CA GLN A 20 16.70 -13.63 27.58
C GLN A 20 15.98 -14.78 26.88
N LEU A 21 16.70 -15.87 26.55
CA LEU A 21 16.08 -17.07 25.96
C LEU A 21 15.02 -17.69 26.86
N ILE A 22 15.25 -17.71 28.18
CA ILE A 22 14.25 -18.15 29.16
C ILE A 22 13.11 -17.12 29.22
N PHE A 23 13.43 -15.83 29.27
CA PHE A 23 12.42 -14.78 29.43
C PHE A 23 11.48 -14.67 28.22
N ALA A 24 11.96 -15.01 27.02
CA ALA A 24 11.15 -15.06 25.80
C ALA A 24 9.95 -16.01 25.90
N THR A 25 10.02 -17.05 26.75
CA THR A 25 8.95 -18.05 26.92
C THR A 25 7.89 -17.65 27.94
N TYR A 26 8.02 -16.49 28.59
CA TYR A 26 7.09 -16.08 29.64
C TYR A 26 5.75 -15.62 29.04
N SER A 27 4.68 -15.87 29.79
CA SER A 27 3.34 -15.35 29.51
C SER A 27 3.23 -13.84 29.72
N GLN A 28 2.19 -13.22 29.16
CA GLN A 28 1.92 -11.80 29.34
C GLN A 28 1.78 -11.44 30.82
N GLU A 29 1.09 -12.27 31.59
CA GLU A 29 0.82 -12.07 33.02
C GLU A 29 2.10 -12.10 33.85
N GLN A 30 3.03 -13.01 33.54
CA GLN A 30 4.34 -13.06 34.20
C GLN A 30 5.17 -11.81 33.88
N VAL A 31 5.19 -11.40 32.61
CA VAL A 31 5.91 -10.20 32.17
C VAL A 31 5.34 -8.94 32.83
N ASP A 32 4.02 -8.84 32.94
CA ASP A 32 3.35 -7.68 33.53
C ASP A 32 3.57 -7.59 35.04
N LEU A 33 3.62 -8.73 35.75
CA LEU A 33 3.99 -8.79 37.15
C LEU A 33 5.43 -8.30 37.38
N ILE A 34 6.36 -8.74 36.54
CA ILE A 34 7.77 -8.32 36.58
C ILE A 34 7.88 -6.82 36.30
N PHE A 35 7.22 -6.34 35.24
CA PHE A 35 7.21 -4.93 34.84
C PHE A 35 6.67 -4.02 35.96
N ARG A 36 5.54 -4.40 36.57
CA ARG A 36 4.95 -3.69 37.71
C ARG A 36 5.89 -3.64 38.90
N SER A 37 6.47 -4.78 39.28
CA SER A 37 7.32 -4.89 40.47
C SER A 37 8.61 -4.08 40.32
N ALA A 38 9.21 -4.14 39.13
CA ALA A 38 10.37 -3.33 38.77
C ALA A 38 10.06 -1.82 38.80
N ALA A 39 8.92 -1.40 38.25
CA ALA A 39 8.51 0.00 38.24
C ALA A 39 8.25 0.54 39.66
N LEU A 40 7.59 -0.26 40.51
CA LEU A 40 7.33 0.10 41.90
C LEU A 40 8.63 0.33 42.68
N ALA A 41 9.57 -0.62 42.59
CA ALA A 41 10.86 -0.50 43.27
C ALA A 41 11.66 0.75 42.81
N ALA A 42 11.65 1.03 41.51
CA ALA A 42 12.29 2.22 40.97
C ALA A 42 11.63 3.52 41.47
N SER A 43 10.31 3.55 41.60
CA SER A 43 9.56 4.69 42.14
C SER A 43 9.85 4.91 43.63
N ASP A 44 9.96 3.84 44.43
CA ASP A 44 10.31 3.91 45.85
C ASP A 44 11.74 4.43 46.08
N ALA A 45 12.68 4.01 45.22
CA ALA A 45 14.09 4.38 45.34
C ALA A 45 14.45 5.76 44.73
N ARG A 46 13.47 6.48 44.16
CA ARG A 46 13.67 7.72 43.39
C ARG A 46 14.56 8.76 44.07
N ILE A 47 14.47 8.90 45.40
CA ILE A 47 15.24 9.86 46.20
C ILE A 47 16.71 9.44 46.31
N SER A 48 16.96 8.19 46.73
CA SER A 48 18.32 7.68 46.91
C SER A 48 19.13 7.68 45.61
N LEU A 49 18.49 7.30 44.49
CA LEU A 49 19.11 7.32 43.16
C LEU A 49 19.39 8.75 42.68
N ALA A 50 18.48 9.69 42.94
CA ALA A 50 18.67 11.10 42.60
C ALA A 50 19.87 11.70 43.36
N GLN A 51 19.96 11.47 44.67
CA GLN A 51 21.08 11.92 45.51
C GLN A 51 22.41 11.36 45.00
N MET A 52 22.45 10.07 44.66
CA MET A 52 23.65 9.43 44.12
C MET A 52 24.08 10.03 42.78
N ALA A 53 23.13 10.23 41.86
CA ALA A 53 23.42 10.82 40.55
C ALA A 53 23.96 12.26 40.68
N THR A 54 23.34 13.10 41.51
CA THR A 54 23.81 14.48 41.73
C THR A 54 25.19 14.49 42.38
N ALA A 55 25.42 13.67 43.41
CA ALA A 55 26.70 13.59 44.10
C ALA A 55 27.84 13.07 43.20
N GLU A 56 27.55 12.10 42.33
CA GLU A 56 28.55 11.52 41.44
C GLU A 56 28.89 12.44 40.26
N THR A 57 27.88 13.05 39.64
CA THR A 57 28.06 13.85 38.42
C THR A 57 28.46 15.29 38.70
N GLY A 58 28.03 15.83 39.85
CA GLY A 58 28.12 17.25 40.18
C GLY A 58 27.15 18.10 39.36
N MET A 59 26.08 17.52 38.81
CA MET A 59 25.18 18.17 37.86
C MET A 59 23.72 18.11 38.32
N GLY A 60 23.01 19.21 38.12
CA GLY A 60 21.57 19.29 38.28
C GLY A 60 21.10 19.49 39.72
N VAL A 61 19.84 19.14 39.98
CA VAL A 61 19.14 19.38 41.25
C VAL A 61 18.54 18.06 41.73
N VAL A 62 18.71 17.73 43.01
CA VAL A 62 18.28 16.42 43.56
C VAL A 62 16.77 16.26 43.39
N GLU A 63 15.99 17.27 43.76
CA GLU A 63 14.53 17.30 43.70
C GLU A 63 14.01 17.08 42.27
N ASP A 64 14.66 17.69 41.28
CA ASP A 64 14.28 17.50 39.87
C ASP A 64 14.64 16.10 39.37
N LYS A 65 15.78 15.54 39.81
CA LYS A 65 16.13 14.14 39.52
C LYS A 65 15.17 13.16 40.18
N VAL A 66 14.58 13.50 41.33
CA VAL A 66 13.50 12.71 41.94
C VAL A 66 12.30 12.64 41.01
N ILE A 67 11.87 13.79 40.48
CA ILE A 67 10.78 13.88 39.51
C ILE A 67 11.11 13.06 38.25
N LYS A 68 12.35 13.15 37.74
CA LYS A 68 12.78 12.38 36.56
C LYS A 68 12.78 10.86 36.79
N ASN A 69 13.21 10.40 37.95
CA ASN A 69 13.16 8.98 38.30
C ASN A 69 11.71 8.50 38.46
N HIS A 70 10.84 9.34 39.03
CA HIS A 70 9.41 9.05 39.17
C HIS A 70 8.71 8.99 37.81
N PHE A 71 9.00 9.93 36.90
CA PHE A 71 8.54 9.88 35.52
C PHE A 71 9.01 8.61 34.81
N ALA A 72 10.30 8.28 34.91
CA ALA A 72 10.87 7.09 34.27
C ALA A 72 10.31 5.76 34.80
N SER A 73 9.66 5.76 35.96
CA SER A 73 9.04 4.57 36.58
C SER A 73 7.53 4.58 36.38
N GLU A 74 6.82 5.52 37.01
CA GLU A 74 5.36 5.50 37.11
C GLU A 74 4.65 5.90 35.81
N TYR A 75 5.12 6.93 35.11
CA TYR A 75 4.53 7.31 33.81
C TYR A 75 4.80 6.23 32.76
N ILE A 76 6.01 5.69 32.72
CA ILE A 76 6.36 4.58 31.82
C ILE A 76 5.51 3.35 32.11
N TYR A 77 5.31 3.00 33.39
CA TYR A 77 4.44 1.89 33.75
C TYR A 77 3.00 2.13 33.31
N ASN A 78 2.44 3.30 33.63
CA ASN A 78 1.03 3.58 33.32
C ASN A 78 0.75 3.61 31.82
N ALA A 79 1.65 4.14 31.01
CA ALA A 79 1.49 4.20 29.56
C ALA A 79 1.51 2.81 28.90
N TYR A 80 2.25 1.85 29.47
CA TYR A 80 2.54 0.59 28.78
C TYR A 80 2.07 -0.68 29.52
N LYS A 81 1.46 -0.58 30.70
CA LYS A 81 1.01 -1.75 31.48
C LYS A 81 0.07 -2.66 30.69
N ASP A 82 -0.80 -2.09 29.86
CA ASP A 82 -1.83 -2.81 29.10
C ASP A 82 -1.39 -3.20 27.67
N ASP A 83 -0.16 -2.84 27.26
CA ASP A 83 0.36 -3.20 25.94
C ASP A 83 0.49 -4.72 25.81
N LYS A 84 -0.07 -5.30 24.75
CA LYS A 84 0.14 -6.70 24.39
C LYS A 84 1.51 -6.86 23.74
N THR A 85 2.39 -7.56 24.42
CA THR A 85 3.79 -7.73 24.03
C THR A 85 4.21 -9.19 23.93
N CYS A 86 3.31 -10.13 24.23
CA CYS A 86 3.55 -11.57 24.28
C CYS A 86 2.61 -12.36 23.36
N GLY A 87 3.17 -13.32 22.62
CA GLY A 87 2.38 -14.22 21.79
C GLY A 87 1.58 -13.49 20.71
N ILE A 88 0.32 -13.89 20.53
CA ILE A 88 -0.58 -13.31 19.53
C ILE A 88 -1.10 -11.97 20.03
N VAL A 89 -0.77 -10.89 19.30
CA VAL A 89 -1.14 -9.52 19.67
C VAL A 89 -2.26 -8.95 18.81
N GLU A 90 -2.45 -9.50 17.62
CA GLU A 90 -3.49 -9.09 16.67
C GLU A 90 -4.02 -10.31 15.93
N VAL A 91 -5.34 -10.39 15.75
CA VAL A 91 -6.03 -11.40 14.94
C VAL A 91 -7.05 -10.69 14.06
N ASN A 92 -6.96 -10.92 12.76
CA ASN A 92 -7.96 -10.53 11.77
C ASN A 92 -8.39 -11.80 11.02
N ASP A 93 -9.40 -12.48 11.55
CA ASP A 93 -9.89 -13.75 11.01
C ASP A 93 -10.46 -13.61 9.59
N GLU A 94 -11.09 -12.47 9.28
CA GLU A 94 -11.67 -12.15 7.97
C GLU A 94 -10.60 -12.02 6.89
N ALA A 95 -9.50 -11.32 7.19
CA ALA A 95 -8.35 -11.19 6.29
C ALA A 95 -7.42 -12.42 6.32
N GLY A 96 -7.63 -13.34 7.25
CA GLY A 96 -6.77 -14.49 7.49
C GLY A 96 -5.37 -14.14 7.97
N ILE A 97 -5.24 -13.05 8.74
CA ILE A 97 -3.98 -12.54 9.27
C ILE A 97 -3.95 -12.67 10.79
N MET A 98 -2.82 -13.11 11.31
CA MET A 98 -2.50 -13.09 12.74
C MET A 98 -1.09 -12.51 12.93
N VAL A 99 -0.91 -11.63 13.93
CA VAL A 99 0.39 -11.04 14.26
C VAL A 99 0.88 -11.57 15.60
N VAL A 100 2.10 -12.10 15.60
CA VAL A 100 2.79 -12.62 16.79
C VAL A 100 3.93 -11.68 17.17
N ALA A 101 3.97 -11.25 18.43
CA ALA A 101 5.03 -10.42 18.99
C ALA A 101 6.22 -11.28 19.44
N GLU A 102 7.39 -10.97 18.89
CA GLU A 102 8.67 -11.60 19.22
C GLU A 102 9.62 -10.56 19.86
N PRO A 103 10.29 -10.86 20.98
CA PRO A 103 11.37 -10.01 21.48
C PRO A 103 12.48 -9.85 20.41
N ILE A 104 13.15 -8.71 20.42
CA ILE A 104 14.32 -8.47 19.56
C ILE A 104 15.52 -9.34 19.97
N GLY A 105 15.68 -9.61 21.27
CA GLY A 105 16.81 -10.33 21.84
C GLY A 105 17.57 -9.49 22.85
N LEU A 106 18.87 -9.25 22.62
CA LEU A 106 19.73 -8.48 23.50
C LEU A 106 19.88 -7.04 23.01
N ILE A 107 19.72 -6.10 23.94
CA ILE A 107 19.78 -4.67 23.70
C ILE A 107 21.03 -4.08 24.36
N CYS A 108 21.81 -3.32 23.61
CA CYS A 108 22.87 -2.47 24.14
C CYS A 108 22.29 -1.10 24.55
N GLY A 109 22.27 -0.80 25.84
CA GLY A 109 21.76 0.46 26.38
C GLY A 109 22.87 1.46 26.67
N ILE A 110 23.09 2.44 25.78
CA ILE A 110 24.01 3.56 26.08
C ILE A 110 23.31 4.56 26.99
N VAL A 111 23.97 5.01 28.05
CA VAL A 111 23.37 5.91 29.06
C VAL A 111 24.19 7.20 29.21
N PRO A 112 23.57 8.39 29.13
CA PRO A 112 24.28 9.66 29.21
C PRO A 112 24.57 10.08 30.66
N THR A 113 25.52 11.00 30.85
CA THR A 113 25.84 11.56 32.18
C THR A 113 24.77 12.48 32.75
N THR A 114 23.88 13.04 31.92
CA THR A 114 22.86 14.01 32.32
C THR A 114 21.64 13.35 32.99
N ASN A 115 21.27 12.16 32.50
CA ASN A 115 20.08 11.41 32.92
C ASN A 115 20.43 9.96 33.33
N PRO A 116 21.41 9.72 34.22
CA PRO A 116 22.03 8.41 34.36
C PRO A 116 21.11 7.35 34.96
N THR A 117 20.33 7.71 35.99
CA THR A 117 19.43 6.81 36.69
C THR A 117 18.10 6.66 35.97
N SER A 118 17.47 7.78 35.60
CA SER A 118 16.17 7.79 34.95
C SER A 118 16.20 7.08 33.58
N THR A 119 17.27 7.25 32.78
CA THR A 119 17.40 6.54 31.50
C THR A 119 17.60 5.04 31.70
N ALA A 120 18.35 4.62 32.72
CA ALA A 120 18.55 3.21 33.05
C ALA A 120 17.23 2.55 33.46
N ILE A 121 16.45 3.22 34.34
CA ILE A 121 15.11 2.77 34.75
C ILE A 121 14.21 2.64 33.50
N PHE A 122 14.05 3.71 32.73
CA PHE A 122 13.20 3.73 31.55
C PHE A 122 13.54 2.59 30.58
N LYS A 123 14.82 2.45 30.19
CA LYS A 123 15.25 1.42 29.24
C LYS A 123 15.05 0.01 29.80
N ALA A 124 15.38 -0.22 31.08
CA ALA A 124 15.19 -1.53 31.70
C ALA A 124 13.70 -1.91 31.73
N LEU A 125 12.82 -0.99 32.11
CA LEU A 125 11.38 -1.22 32.17
C LEU A 125 10.79 -1.58 30.80
N ILE A 126 11.09 -0.82 29.74
CA ILE A 126 10.57 -1.14 28.40
C ILE A 126 11.20 -2.42 27.82
N CYS A 127 12.43 -2.77 28.18
CA CYS A 127 13.04 -4.05 27.79
C CYS A 127 12.39 -5.23 28.51
N LEU A 128 12.08 -5.07 29.81
CA LEU A 128 11.37 -6.09 30.60
C LEU A 128 9.97 -6.33 30.04
N LYS A 129 9.19 -5.27 29.79
CA LYS A 129 7.84 -5.36 29.21
C LYS A 129 7.81 -6.07 27.85
N THR A 130 8.94 -6.12 27.15
CA THR A 130 9.08 -6.69 25.81
C THR A 130 9.89 -7.99 25.77
N ARG A 131 10.21 -8.59 26.92
CA ARG A 131 10.95 -9.86 27.05
C ARG A 131 12.38 -9.82 26.47
N ASN A 132 12.99 -8.64 26.45
CA ASN A 132 14.37 -8.44 26.00
C ASN A 132 15.35 -8.46 27.17
N GLY A 133 16.57 -8.91 26.90
CA GLY A 133 17.71 -8.70 27.79
C GLY A 133 18.39 -7.38 27.47
N ILE A 134 18.93 -6.68 28.48
CA ILE A 134 19.62 -5.40 28.26
C ILE A 134 20.98 -5.36 28.96
N ILE A 135 21.98 -4.82 28.27
CA ILE A 135 23.31 -4.57 28.83
C ILE A 135 23.62 -3.08 28.73
N PHE A 136 23.82 -2.44 29.87
CA PHE A 136 24.10 -1.01 29.94
C PHE A 136 25.59 -0.69 29.75
N SER A 137 25.86 0.31 28.91
CA SER A 137 27.15 0.98 28.82
C SER A 137 27.00 2.40 29.39
N PRO A 138 27.30 2.60 30.69
CA PRO A 138 27.18 3.90 31.33
C PRO A 138 28.25 4.89 30.86
N HIS A 139 27.96 6.18 30.96
CA HIS A 139 28.98 7.21 30.85
C HIS A 139 29.96 7.13 32.06
N PRO A 140 31.28 7.27 31.88
CA PRO A 140 32.25 7.14 32.97
C PRO A 140 32.01 8.07 34.18
N ARG A 141 31.51 9.30 33.94
CA ARG A 141 31.17 10.26 35.00
C ARG A 141 29.91 9.91 35.81
N ALA A 142 29.17 8.87 35.43
CA ALA A 142 27.92 8.49 36.08
C ALA A 142 27.75 6.96 36.23
N ALA A 143 28.88 6.23 36.21
CA ALA A 143 28.86 4.77 36.15
C ALA A 143 28.20 4.15 37.39
N ARG A 144 28.48 4.64 38.61
CA ARG A 144 27.93 4.02 39.83
C ARG A 144 26.43 4.26 39.92
N SER A 145 25.97 5.47 39.63
CA SER A 145 24.54 5.81 39.69
C SER A 145 23.71 5.06 38.64
N THR A 146 24.18 4.96 37.39
CA THR A 146 23.54 4.12 36.37
C THR A 146 23.50 2.65 36.77
N ASN A 147 24.61 2.09 37.25
CA ASN A 147 24.70 0.68 37.62
C ASN A 147 23.85 0.36 38.86
N ALA A 148 23.75 1.29 39.81
CA ALA A 148 22.87 1.14 40.97
C ALA A 148 21.39 1.09 40.57
N ALA A 149 20.96 1.94 39.62
CA ALA A 149 19.60 1.91 39.08
C ALA A 149 19.32 0.60 38.33
N ALA A 150 20.25 0.15 37.48
CA ALA A 150 20.12 -1.12 36.75
C ALA A 150 20.03 -2.31 37.71
N LYS A 151 20.88 -2.34 38.74
CA LYS A 151 20.86 -3.38 39.78
C LYS A 151 19.53 -3.41 40.54
N LEU A 152 19.03 -2.25 40.94
CA LEU A 152 17.77 -2.17 41.68
C LEU A 152 16.58 -2.70 40.88
N VAL A 153 16.51 -2.33 39.60
CA VAL A 153 15.48 -2.84 38.68
C VAL A 153 15.63 -4.34 38.47
N LEU A 154 16.85 -4.85 38.28
CA LEU A 154 17.12 -6.29 38.16
C LEU A 154 16.67 -7.07 39.41
N ASP A 155 17.08 -6.63 40.60
CA ASP A 155 16.79 -7.33 41.85
C ASP A 155 15.27 -7.42 42.08
N ALA A 156 14.53 -6.34 41.79
CA ALA A 156 13.07 -6.33 41.85
C ALA A 156 12.41 -7.22 40.78
N ALA A 157 12.93 -7.21 39.55
CA ALA A 157 12.45 -8.07 38.48
C ALA A 157 12.65 -9.56 38.82
N VAL A 158 13.82 -9.93 39.34
CA VAL A 158 14.16 -11.30 39.74
C VAL A 158 13.29 -11.75 40.92
N ALA A 159 13.07 -10.88 41.91
CA ALA A 159 12.15 -11.17 43.02
C ALA A 159 10.71 -11.43 42.55
N ALA A 160 10.30 -10.85 41.42
CA ALA A 160 9.02 -11.07 40.76
C ALA A 160 9.01 -12.25 39.77
N GLY A 161 10.13 -12.98 39.63
CA GLY A 161 10.25 -14.19 38.82
C GLY A 161 11.01 -14.04 37.49
N ALA A 162 11.60 -12.88 37.20
CA ALA A 162 12.45 -12.73 36.02
C ALA A 162 13.72 -13.60 36.12
N PRO A 163 14.29 -14.08 35.00
CA PRO A 163 15.54 -14.82 35.02
C PRO A 163 16.69 -13.97 35.60
N PRO A 164 17.61 -14.59 36.36
CA PRO A 164 18.81 -13.90 36.81
C PRO A 164 19.61 -13.40 35.60
N ASP A 165 20.36 -12.31 35.76
CA ASP A 165 21.17 -11.69 34.70
C ASP A 165 20.39 -11.10 33.49
N ILE A 166 19.05 -11.01 33.52
CA ILE A 166 18.29 -10.40 32.39
C ILE A 166 18.66 -8.93 32.12
N ILE A 167 19.23 -8.25 33.12
CA ILE A 167 19.84 -6.92 33.02
C ILE A 167 21.31 -7.03 33.43
N GLY A 168 22.20 -6.51 32.59
CA GLY A 168 23.65 -6.41 32.84
C GLY A 168 24.16 -4.98 32.66
N TRP A 169 25.40 -4.71 33.07
CA TRP A 169 26.05 -3.41 32.89
C TRP A 169 27.58 -3.52 32.90
N ILE A 170 28.25 -2.55 32.27
CA ILE A 170 29.71 -2.39 32.34
C ILE A 170 30.06 -1.61 33.62
N GLU A 171 30.76 -2.27 34.55
CA GLU A 171 31.08 -1.68 35.86
C GLU A 171 32.07 -0.50 35.75
N LYS A 172 33.10 -0.64 34.92
CA LYS A 172 34.11 0.40 34.64
C LYS A 172 34.12 0.70 33.14
N PRO A 173 33.29 1.63 32.65
CA PRO A 173 33.14 1.88 31.22
C PRO A 173 34.42 2.45 30.61
N THR A 174 34.84 1.87 29.50
CA THR A 174 35.91 2.39 28.62
C THR A 174 35.36 2.46 27.20
N LEU A 175 35.97 3.32 26.35
CA LEU A 175 35.58 3.39 24.95
C LEU A 175 35.70 2.04 24.23
N GLU A 176 36.74 1.27 24.57
CA GLU A 176 36.96 -0.08 24.06
C GLU A 176 35.80 -1.02 24.42
N LEU A 177 35.38 -1.07 25.69
CA LEU A 177 34.28 -1.94 26.13
C LEU A 177 32.93 -1.51 25.54
N SER A 178 32.66 -0.20 25.47
CA SER A 178 31.44 0.33 24.81
C SER A 178 31.41 -0.04 23.33
N ASN A 179 32.55 0.09 22.64
CA ASN A 179 32.67 -0.26 21.22
C ASN A 179 32.52 -1.77 21.01
N ALA A 180 33.16 -2.58 21.85
CA ALA A 180 33.03 -4.04 21.82
C ALA A 180 31.58 -4.48 22.02
N LEU A 181 30.85 -3.88 22.96
CA LEU A 181 29.44 -4.20 23.19
C LEU A 181 28.57 -3.84 21.97
N MET A 182 28.78 -2.67 21.38
CA MET A 182 28.01 -2.23 20.19
C MET A 182 28.21 -3.15 18.99
N HIS A 183 29.41 -3.71 18.81
CA HIS A 183 29.73 -4.60 17.68
C HIS A 183 29.55 -6.09 18.01
N HIS A 184 29.21 -6.44 19.26
CA HIS A 184 29.17 -7.83 19.69
C HIS A 184 28.14 -8.63 18.86
N PRO A 185 28.48 -9.83 18.37
CA PRO A 185 27.62 -10.61 17.47
C PRO A 185 26.24 -10.90 18.07
N GLU A 186 26.16 -11.13 19.38
CA GLU A 186 24.92 -11.44 20.11
C GLU A 186 24.04 -10.22 20.44
N VAL A 187 24.51 -8.99 20.24
CA VAL A 187 23.65 -7.80 20.42
C VAL A 187 22.78 -7.62 19.16
N ASN A 188 21.48 -7.43 19.36
CA ASN A 188 20.48 -7.34 18.29
C ASN A 188 20.05 -5.90 17.99
N LEU A 189 20.11 -5.01 18.98
CA LEU A 189 19.72 -3.61 18.84
C LEU A 189 20.52 -2.71 19.79
N ILE A 190 20.84 -1.49 19.36
CA ILE A 190 21.46 -0.47 20.21
C ILE A 190 20.46 0.66 20.49
N LEU A 191 20.20 0.96 21.77
CA LEU A 191 19.54 2.18 22.20
C LEU A 191 20.58 3.22 22.58
N ALA A 192 20.90 4.13 21.66
CA ALA A 192 21.98 5.10 21.79
C ALA A 192 21.46 6.45 22.30
N THR A 193 21.47 6.65 23.63
CA THR A 193 21.15 7.94 24.25
C THR A 193 22.45 8.61 24.69
N GLY A 194 22.93 9.56 23.90
CA GLY A 194 24.20 10.24 24.14
C GLY A 194 24.44 11.33 23.11
N GLY A 195 25.62 11.96 23.16
CA GLY A 195 25.99 12.99 22.20
C GLY A 195 26.14 12.47 20.76
N PRO A 196 26.20 13.37 19.76
CA PRO A 196 26.23 13.02 18.34
C PRO A 196 27.28 11.98 17.94
N ALA A 197 28.48 12.05 18.53
CA ALA A 197 29.56 11.10 18.25
C ALA A 197 29.20 9.65 18.64
N MET A 198 28.53 9.47 19.78
CA MET A 198 28.13 8.16 20.28
C MET A 198 26.98 7.58 19.45
N VAL A 199 26.04 8.43 19.04
CA VAL A 199 24.95 8.04 18.13
C VAL A 199 25.51 7.62 16.78
N LYS A 200 26.45 8.39 16.22
CA LYS A 200 27.15 8.02 14.98
C LYS A 200 27.89 6.67 15.11
N ALA A 201 28.55 6.42 16.24
CA ALA A 201 29.20 5.14 16.50
C ALA A 201 28.20 3.98 16.53
N ALA A 202 27.03 4.16 17.17
CA ALA A 202 25.97 3.16 17.19
C ALA A 202 25.45 2.83 15.78
N TYR A 203 25.19 3.82 14.93
CA TYR A 203 24.78 3.58 13.53
C TYR A 203 25.90 3.04 12.64
N SER A 204 27.16 3.18 13.06
CA SER A 204 28.32 2.62 12.35
C SER A 204 28.69 1.20 12.81
N SER A 205 27.95 0.64 13.77
CA SER A 205 28.28 -0.64 14.41
C SER A 205 27.99 -1.89 13.57
N GLY A 206 27.25 -1.75 12.47
CA GLY A 206 26.68 -2.87 11.72
C GLY A 206 25.45 -3.50 12.40
N LYS A 207 24.98 -2.95 13.52
CA LYS A 207 23.74 -3.37 14.20
C LYS A 207 22.61 -2.36 13.96
N PRO A 208 21.35 -2.81 13.96
CA PRO A 208 20.21 -1.91 14.09
C PRO A 208 20.41 -1.00 15.31
N ALA A 209 20.15 0.30 15.13
CA ALA A 209 20.30 1.28 16.19
C ALA A 209 19.10 2.24 16.21
N ILE A 210 18.71 2.63 17.42
CA ILE A 210 17.79 3.72 17.69
C ILE A 210 18.57 4.75 18.50
N GLY A 211 18.94 5.82 17.82
CA GLY A 211 19.67 6.95 18.39
C GLY A 211 18.77 8.13 18.73
N VAL A 212 19.38 9.12 19.37
CA VAL A 212 18.83 10.46 19.62
C VAL A 212 19.65 11.51 18.86
N GLY A 213 19.28 12.78 18.98
CA GLY A 213 20.04 13.92 18.49
C GLY A 213 20.29 14.96 19.57
N ALA A 214 21.13 15.95 19.27
CA ALA A 214 21.28 17.15 20.10
C ALA A 214 20.00 18.00 20.03
N GLY A 215 19.68 18.69 21.13
CA GLY A 215 18.50 19.53 21.22
C GLY A 215 18.86 21.02 21.24
N ASN A 216 18.64 21.71 20.12
CA ASN A 216 18.74 23.18 20.07
C ASN A 216 17.36 23.84 19.98
N THR A 217 16.52 23.64 20.98
CA THR A 217 15.08 23.97 20.93
C THR A 217 14.81 25.48 20.91
N PRO A 218 14.31 26.05 19.78
CA PRO A 218 13.85 27.42 19.74
C PRO A 218 12.39 27.53 20.18
N VAL A 219 12.07 28.66 20.79
CA VAL A 219 10.70 29.01 21.20
C VAL A 219 10.29 30.31 20.56
N VAL A 220 9.26 30.28 19.71
CA VAL A 220 8.63 31.50 19.19
C VAL A 220 7.55 31.97 20.17
N ILE A 221 7.59 33.26 20.53
CA ILE A 221 6.53 33.92 21.30
C ILE A 221 5.96 35.02 20.41
N ASP A 222 4.73 34.82 19.95
CA ASP A 222 4.05 35.80 19.12
C ASP A 222 3.24 36.80 19.94
N GLU A 223 2.78 37.86 19.27
CA GLU A 223 2.03 38.97 19.85
C GLU A 223 0.69 38.57 20.48
N THR A 224 0.17 37.39 20.16
CA THR A 224 -1.11 36.87 20.67
C THR A 224 -0.94 35.96 21.90
N ALA A 225 0.31 35.64 22.27
CA ALA A 225 0.60 34.74 23.36
C ALA A 225 0.20 35.29 24.73
N ASP A 226 -0.23 34.41 25.64
CA ASP A 226 -0.23 34.73 27.07
C ASP A 226 1.21 34.79 27.58
N ILE A 227 1.74 36.01 27.67
CA ILE A 227 3.11 36.29 28.11
C ILE A 227 3.38 35.73 29.51
N LYS A 228 2.41 35.79 30.43
CA LYS A 228 2.61 35.32 31.81
C LYS A 228 2.80 33.80 31.81
N ARG A 229 1.96 33.08 31.07
CA ARG A 229 2.07 31.63 30.90
C ARG A 229 3.34 31.23 30.16
N ALA A 230 3.69 31.94 29.08
CA ALA A 230 4.87 31.66 28.28
C ALA A 230 6.15 31.74 29.13
N VAL A 231 6.38 32.87 29.81
CA VAL A 231 7.56 33.05 30.66
C VAL A 231 7.60 32.05 31.82
N ALA A 232 6.46 31.80 32.49
CA ALA A 232 6.41 30.84 33.58
C ALA A 232 6.77 29.41 33.11
N SER A 233 6.26 29.01 31.95
CA SER A 233 6.52 27.69 31.37
C SER A 233 7.98 27.53 30.95
N ILE A 234 8.56 28.54 30.30
CA ILE A 234 9.96 28.53 29.89
C ILE A 234 10.88 28.48 31.11
N LEU A 235 10.60 29.27 32.16
CA LEU A 235 11.35 29.20 33.42
C LEU A 235 11.26 27.82 34.05
N MET A 236 10.05 27.25 34.16
CA MET A 236 9.84 25.91 34.70
C MET A 236 10.65 24.85 33.92
N SER A 237 10.63 24.92 32.60
CA SER A 237 11.29 23.97 31.72
C SER A 237 12.82 24.11 31.69
N LYS A 238 13.32 25.33 31.61
CA LYS A 238 14.76 25.64 31.48
C LYS A 238 15.53 25.41 32.77
N THR A 239 14.88 25.63 33.91
CA THR A 239 15.48 25.45 35.23
C THR A 239 15.42 24.02 35.74
N PHE A 240 14.52 23.19 35.17
CA PHE A 240 14.37 21.80 35.56
C PHE A 240 15.67 21.02 35.39
N ASP A 241 16.17 20.50 36.51
CA ASP A 241 17.46 19.83 36.66
C ASP A 241 18.63 20.66 36.11
N ASN A 242 18.57 21.98 36.31
CA ASN A 242 19.47 22.98 35.73
C ASN A 242 19.60 22.88 34.19
N GLY A 243 18.52 22.55 33.49
CA GLY A 243 18.47 22.60 32.03
C GLY A 243 19.20 21.48 31.29
N VAL A 244 19.50 20.36 31.96
CA VAL A 244 20.19 19.20 31.35
C VAL A 244 19.29 18.32 30.47
N VAL A 245 18.00 18.65 30.36
CA VAL A 245 17.07 17.97 29.44
C VAL A 245 17.31 18.50 28.03
N CYS A 246 17.54 17.60 27.06
CA CYS A 246 17.82 17.97 25.66
C CYS A 246 16.67 18.73 24.99
N ALA A 247 15.41 18.45 25.37
CA ALA A 247 14.25 19.19 24.89
C ALA A 247 14.09 20.58 25.53
N SER A 248 14.96 20.98 26.46
CA SER A 248 14.86 22.29 27.12
C SER A 248 15.18 23.43 26.14
N GLU A 249 14.51 24.55 26.35
CA GLU A 249 14.65 25.76 25.55
C GLU A 249 16.10 26.21 25.49
N GLN A 250 16.56 26.61 24.31
CA GLN A 250 17.89 27.21 24.11
C GLN A 250 17.80 28.67 23.72
N SER A 251 16.71 29.05 23.04
CA SER A 251 16.45 30.39 22.56
C SER A 251 14.97 30.73 22.65
N ILE A 252 14.68 32.01 22.90
CA ILE A 252 13.37 32.60 22.74
C ILE A 252 13.45 33.64 21.61
N ILE A 253 12.52 33.56 20.67
CA ILE A 253 12.40 34.48 19.54
C ILE A 253 11.06 35.19 19.71
N VAL A 254 11.12 36.48 20.03
CA VAL A 254 9.97 37.26 20.46
C VAL A 254 9.65 38.30 19.40
N VAL A 255 8.36 38.34 19.03
CA VAL A 255 7.84 39.37 18.12
C VAL A 255 7.94 40.74 18.79
N ASP A 256 8.40 41.73 18.02
CA ASP A 256 8.77 43.07 18.49
C ASP A 256 7.67 43.73 19.33
N GLU A 257 6.41 43.59 18.91
CA GLU A 257 5.23 44.14 19.60
C GLU A 257 5.14 43.76 21.09
N VAL A 258 5.58 42.54 21.45
CA VAL A 258 5.54 42.03 22.83
C VAL A 258 6.91 41.84 23.45
N TYR A 259 7.99 42.23 22.77
CA TYR A 259 9.37 41.99 23.22
C TYR A 259 9.65 42.57 24.60
N ASP A 260 9.36 43.86 24.79
CA ASP A 260 9.68 44.55 26.04
C ASP A 260 8.85 44.02 27.21
N ALA A 261 7.61 43.61 26.96
CA ALA A 261 6.74 42.99 27.96
C ALA A 261 7.25 41.60 28.37
N VAL A 262 7.71 40.79 27.42
CA VAL A 262 8.34 39.48 27.70
C VAL A 262 9.65 39.67 28.46
N ARG A 263 10.50 40.61 28.03
CA ARG A 263 11.78 40.94 28.67
C ARG A 263 11.59 41.34 30.14
N GLU A 264 10.66 42.26 30.40
CA GLU A 264 10.33 42.70 31.76
C GLU A 264 9.76 41.55 32.60
N ARG A 265 8.95 40.68 32.00
CA ARG A 265 8.39 39.52 32.70
C ARG A 265 9.48 38.55 33.13
N PHE A 266 10.49 38.29 32.31
CA PHE A 266 11.65 37.49 32.71
C PHE A 266 12.44 38.18 33.83
N ALA A 267 12.77 39.47 33.66
CA ALA A 267 13.52 40.25 34.64
C ALA A 267 12.90 40.20 36.05
N SER A 268 11.57 40.29 36.13
CA SER A 268 10.83 40.27 37.40
C SER A 268 10.61 38.87 38.00
N HIS A 269 10.89 37.78 37.28
CA HIS A 269 10.57 36.40 37.71
C HIS A 269 11.78 35.47 37.79
N GLY A 270 12.99 36.04 37.88
CA GLY A 270 14.25 35.33 38.09
C GLY A 270 15.10 35.14 36.83
N GLY A 271 14.77 35.81 35.73
CA GLY A 271 15.68 35.95 34.58
C GLY A 271 16.62 37.14 34.77
N TYR A 272 17.92 36.92 34.66
CA TYR A 272 18.91 38.00 34.70
C TYR A 272 19.28 38.41 33.28
N MET A 273 18.90 39.63 32.88
CA MET A 273 19.24 40.19 31.58
C MET A 273 20.70 40.67 31.60
N LEU A 274 21.57 40.03 30.82
CA LEU A 274 23.01 40.32 30.79
C LEU A 274 23.28 41.68 30.16
N LYS A 275 24.11 42.51 30.82
CA LYS A 275 24.64 43.75 30.24
C LYS A 275 25.70 43.43 29.17
N PRO A 276 26.04 44.37 28.26
CA PRO A 276 26.98 44.08 27.16
C PRO A 276 28.31 43.43 27.59
N ALA A 277 28.97 43.93 28.65
CA ALA A 277 30.22 43.34 29.13
C ALA A 277 30.03 41.96 29.80
N GLU A 278 28.90 41.75 30.46
CA GLU A 278 28.55 40.47 31.09
C GLU A 278 28.19 39.43 30.02
N LEU A 279 27.54 39.85 28.94
CA LEU A 279 27.19 39.03 27.79
C LEU A 279 28.43 38.41 27.15
N ASP A 280 29.48 39.22 26.90
CA ASP A 280 30.73 38.74 26.33
C ASP A 280 31.49 37.79 27.28
N ALA A 281 31.46 38.09 28.58
CA ALA A 281 32.04 37.21 29.59
C ALA A 281 31.33 35.84 29.63
N VAL A 282 29.99 35.83 29.55
CA VAL A 282 29.21 34.58 29.50
C VAL A 282 29.45 33.85 28.18
N ARG A 283 29.49 34.54 27.03
CA ARG A 283 29.83 33.92 25.73
C ARG A 283 31.13 33.12 25.78
N ALA A 284 32.16 33.67 26.44
CA ALA A 284 33.48 33.04 26.56
C ALA A 284 33.47 31.74 27.38
N VAL A 285 32.48 31.53 28.25
CA VAL A 285 32.37 30.32 29.06
C VAL A 285 31.33 29.32 28.53
N LEU A 286 30.43 29.72 27.64
CA LEU A 286 29.43 28.81 27.05
C LEU A 286 30.07 27.73 26.18
N LEU A 287 31.03 28.13 25.32
CA LEU A 287 31.71 27.24 24.39
C LEU A 287 33.23 27.27 24.60
N VAL A 288 33.86 26.10 24.58
CA VAL A 288 35.31 25.93 24.57
C VAL A 288 35.68 25.15 23.31
N ASN A 289 36.54 25.71 22.46
CA ASN A 289 36.93 25.12 21.17
C ASN A 289 35.71 24.71 20.31
N GLY A 290 34.68 25.58 20.26
CA GLY A 290 33.46 25.35 19.48
C GLY A 290 32.51 24.28 20.03
N ASN A 291 32.77 23.72 21.21
CA ASN A 291 31.93 22.72 21.86
C ASN A 291 31.39 23.25 23.19
N VAL A 292 30.25 22.73 23.65
CA VAL A 292 29.67 23.07 24.95
C VAL A 292 30.68 22.86 26.07
N ASN A 293 30.89 23.89 26.89
CA ASN A 293 31.78 23.79 28.04
C ASN A 293 31.21 22.82 29.08
N VAL A 294 31.88 21.68 29.27
CA VAL A 294 31.43 20.65 30.22
C VAL A 294 31.27 21.14 31.66
N ASN A 295 31.89 22.27 32.01
CA ASN A 295 31.82 22.87 33.34
C ASN A 295 30.54 23.68 33.58
N ILE A 296 29.78 24.05 32.54
CA ILE A 296 28.49 24.75 32.70
C ILE A 296 27.30 23.78 32.76
N VAL A 297 27.47 22.56 32.25
CA VAL A 297 26.38 21.61 32.06
C VAL A 297 25.77 21.24 33.42
N GLY A 298 24.47 21.48 33.55
CA GLY A 298 23.72 21.24 34.79
C GLY A 298 24.15 22.07 36.00
N GLN A 299 24.90 23.15 35.82
CA GLN A 299 25.23 24.08 36.89
C GLN A 299 24.13 25.14 37.04
N SER A 300 23.99 25.72 38.24
CA SER A 300 23.06 26.82 38.47
C SER A 300 23.48 28.09 37.70
N ALA A 301 22.54 28.99 37.43
CA ALA A 301 22.82 30.28 36.81
C ALA A 301 23.90 31.08 37.57
N ALA A 302 23.82 31.09 38.90
CA ALA A 302 24.83 31.73 39.76
C ALA A 302 26.23 31.12 39.58
N ARG A 303 26.35 29.80 39.48
CA ARG A 303 27.64 29.15 39.26
C ARG A 303 28.23 29.47 37.88
N ILE A 304 27.39 29.62 36.86
CA ILE A 304 27.83 29.99 35.51
C ILE A 304 28.28 31.46 35.49
N ALA A 305 27.55 32.33 36.18
CA ALA A 305 27.96 33.72 36.40
C ALA A 305 29.34 33.80 37.07
N ASP A 306 29.58 33.01 38.14
CA ASP A 306 30.88 32.95 38.81
C ASP A 306 32.00 32.48 37.85
N LEU A 307 31.73 31.48 37.00
CA LEU A 307 32.68 31.00 36.00
C LEU A 307 33.02 32.08 34.95
N ALA A 308 32.04 32.93 34.61
CA ALA A 308 32.21 34.09 33.74
C ALA A 308 32.83 35.30 34.47
N GLY A 309 33.08 35.22 35.78
CA GLY A 309 33.64 36.32 36.57
C GLY A 309 32.64 37.47 36.83
N ILE A 310 31.33 37.18 36.79
CA ILE A 310 30.26 38.16 37.06
C ILE A 310 29.46 37.75 38.29
N SER A 311 28.90 38.72 39.02
CA SER A 311 28.05 38.46 40.19
C SER A 311 26.59 38.73 39.85
N VAL A 312 25.70 37.79 40.18
CA VAL A 312 24.25 37.91 39.99
C VAL A 312 23.50 37.72 41.32
N PRO A 313 22.28 38.23 41.48
CA PRO A 313 21.44 37.96 42.65
C PRO A 313 21.26 36.45 42.89
N HIS A 314 21.21 36.03 44.16
CA HIS A 314 21.14 34.61 44.53
C HIS A 314 19.86 33.91 44.05
N ASP A 315 18.77 34.65 43.89
CA ASP A 315 17.48 34.16 43.38
C ASP A 315 17.42 34.13 41.84
N THR A 316 18.52 34.43 41.15
CA THR A 316 18.64 34.29 39.70
C THR A 316 18.47 32.83 39.29
N LYS A 317 17.47 32.57 38.45
CA LYS A 317 17.13 31.24 37.93
C LYS A 317 17.78 30.96 36.58
N ILE A 318 17.81 31.95 35.69
CA ILE A 318 18.39 31.83 34.34
C ILE A 318 19.15 33.10 33.95
N LEU A 319 20.22 32.95 33.17
CA LEU A 319 20.92 34.06 32.51
C LEU A 319 20.40 34.24 31.08
N ILE A 320 20.06 35.46 30.68
CA ILE A 320 19.48 35.74 29.36
C ILE A 320 20.38 36.71 28.61
N GLY A 321 20.90 36.26 27.47
CA GLY A 321 21.66 37.08 26.54
C GLY A 321 20.78 37.59 25.40
N GLU A 322 20.63 38.90 25.29
CA GLU A 322 19.97 39.54 24.13
C GLU A 322 20.96 39.52 22.95
N VAL A 323 20.62 38.80 21.88
CA VAL A 323 21.52 38.53 20.74
C VAL A 323 20.78 38.63 19.40
N GLU A 324 21.52 38.89 18.32
CA GLU A 324 20.93 39.07 16.98
C GLU A 324 21.20 37.88 16.05
N GLN A 325 22.40 37.30 16.12
CA GLN A 325 22.91 36.31 15.19
C GLN A 325 22.46 34.88 15.54
N THR A 326 22.04 34.13 14.53
CA THR A 326 21.58 32.73 14.59
C THR A 326 22.61 31.75 14.01
N CYS A 327 23.86 32.19 13.86
CA CYS A 327 24.93 31.44 13.21
C CYS A 327 25.88 30.77 14.22
N THR A 328 26.79 29.92 13.69
CA THR A 328 27.75 29.14 14.49
C THR A 328 28.68 29.97 15.37
N SER A 329 28.95 31.24 15.01
CA SER A 329 29.85 32.11 15.78
C SER A 329 29.21 32.69 17.04
N GLU A 330 27.89 32.63 17.20
CA GLU A 330 27.21 33.13 18.41
C GLU A 330 27.03 32.00 19.42
N PRO A 331 27.77 31.99 20.57
CA PRO A 331 27.66 30.92 21.56
C PRO A 331 26.25 30.73 22.13
N PHE A 332 25.46 31.80 22.23
CA PHE A 332 24.08 31.71 22.70
C PHE A 332 23.15 30.96 21.72
N ALA A 333 23.50 30.88 20.44
CA ALA A 333 22.70 30.19 19.43
C ALA A 333 22.76 28.66 19.52
N HIS A 334 23.70 28.09 20.28
CA HIS A 334 23.91 26.63 20.41
C HIS A 334 23.14 26.01 21.57
N GLU A 335 23.11 24.68 21.62
CA GLU A 335 22.70 23.93 22.80
C GLU A 335 23.68 24.21 23.96
N LYS A 336 23.15 24.50 25.15
CA LYS A 336 23.95 24.91 26.32
C LYS A 336 23.82 23.95 27.52
N LEU A 337 22.74 23.16 27.56
CA LEU A 337 22.43 22.20 28.64
C LEU A 337 22.59 22.79 30.07
N SER A 338 22.25 24.06 30.19
CA SER A 338 22.38 24.87 31.40
C SER A 338 21.29 25.95 31.46
N PRO A 339 21.07 26.63 32.62
CA PRO A 339 20.07 27.69 32.81
C PRO A 339 20.46 29.01 32.12
N THR A 340 20.66 28.96 30.81
CA THR A 340 21.10 30.09 29.96
C THR A 340 20.24 30.12 28.69
N LEU A 341 19.70 31.28 28.33
CA LEU A 341 18.84 31.47 27.16
C LEU A 341 19.34 32.61 26.26
N ALA A 342 19.23 32.40 24.94
CA ALA A 342 19.30 33.47 23.97
C ALA A 342 17.93 34.15 23.85
N MET A 343 17.90 35.48 23.75
CA MET A 343 16.68 36.25 23.46
C MET A 343 16.87 37.03 22.16
N TYR A 344 16.02 36.76 21.19
CA TYR A 344 16.04 37.37 19.85
C TYR A 344 14.79 38.24 19.66
N ARG A 345 14.99 39.47 19.16
CA ARG A 345 13.92 40.35 18.70
C ARG A 345 13.69 40.14 17.20
N ARG A 346 12.44 39.93 16.77
CA ARG A 346 12.08 39.86 15.35
C ARG A 346 10.83 40.69 15.09
N LYS A 347 10.78 41.33 13.92
CA LYS A 347 9.73 42.31 13.59
C LYS A 347 8.32 41.72 13.64
N ASP A 348 8.15 40.49 13.19
CA ASP A 348 6.87 39.81 13.03
C ASP A 348 7.02 38.30 13.20
N TYR A 349 5.87 37.61 13.30
CA TYR A 349 5.79 36.16 13.42
C TYR A 349 6.60 35.43 12.32
N THR A 350 6.49 35.87 11.07
CA THR A 350 7.17 35.22 9.94
C THR A 350 8.69 35.22 10.11
N GLN A 351 9.26 36.36 10.51
CA GLN A 351 10.69 36.46 10.80
C GLN A 351 11.10 35.70 12.05
N ALA A 352 10.21 35.61 13.05
CA ALA A 352 10.45 34.80 14.24
C ALA A 352 10.55 33.30 13.90
N VAL A 353 9.65 32.81 13.06
CA VAL A 353 9.67 31.43 12.55
C VAL A 353 10.91 31.18 11.68
N ALA A 354 11.30 32.12 10.81
CA ALA A 354 12.51 31.98 10.00
C ALA A 354 13.78 31.82 10.86
N ALA A 355 13.93 32.63 11.92
CA ALA A 355 15.04 32.51 12.86
C ALA A 355 15.00 31.18 13.63
N ALA A 356 13.81 30.71 14.01
CA ALA A 356 13.66 29.38 14.63
C ALA A 356 14.11 28.25 13.68
N VAL A 357 13.80 28.34 12.38
CA VAL A 357 14.28 27.37 11.37
C VAL A 357 15.81 27.35 11.30
N GLU A 358 16.45 28.52 11.30
CA GLU A 358 17.91 28.65 11.27
C GLU A 358 18.55 27.99 12.51
N LEU A 359 18.00 28.23 13.70
CA LEU A 359 18.50 27.66 14.95
C LEU A 359 18.31 26.13 15.03
N VAL A 360 17.19 25.62 14.50
CA VAL A 360 16.99 24.17 14.34
C VAL A 360 18.04 23.59 13.41
N ALA A 361 18.28 24.22 12.25
CA ALA A 361 19.28 23.77 11.29
C ALA A 361 20.71 23.80 11.85
N LEU A 362 21.00 24.74 12.78
CA LEU A 362 22.30 24.88 13.42
C LEU A 362 22.67 23.67 14.30
N GLY A 363 21.72 23.10 15.03
CA GLY A 363 22.06 22.03 15.99
C GLY A 363 20.90 21.31 16.68
N GLY A 364 19.66 21.50 16.22
CA GLY A 364 18.45 20.92 16.85
C GLY A 364 17.57 20.14 15.89
N ILE A 365 18.05 19.85 14.68
CA ILE A 365 17.26 19.25 13.62
C ILE A 365 16.67 17.92 14.05
N GLY A 366 15.37 17.78 13.86
CA GLY A 366 14.60 16.60 14.23
C GLY A 366 14.22 16.48 15.71
N HIS A 367 14.73 17.33 16.60
CA HIS A 367 14.49 17.19 18.04
C HIS A 367 13.16 17.81 18.51
N THR A 368 13.18 19.08 18.96
CA THR A 368 12.03 19.77 19.56
C THR A 368 12.04 21.26 19.21
N SER A 369 10.86 21.85 18.94
CA SER A 369 10.61 23.30 18.87
C SER A 369 9.30 23.66 19.59
N ALA A 370 9.12 24.92 19.97
CA ALA A 370 7.87 25.37 20.60
C ALA A 370 7.35 26.72 20.07
N LEU A 371 6.02 26.88 20.14
CA LEU A 371 5.31 28.12 19.82
C LEU A 371 4.36 28.48 20.96
N TYR A 372 4.45 29.71 21.44
CA TYR A 372 3.44 30.34 22.28
C TYR A 372 2.64 31.32 21.43
N THR A 373 1.32 31.08 21.37
CA THR A 373 0.34 31.80 20.55
C THR A 373 -1.05 31.61 21.13
N ASN A 374 -2.04 32.39 20.73
CA ASN A 374 -3.44 32.08 21.00
C ASN A 374 -3.91 30.95 20.08
N GLN A 375 -3.69 29.70 20.50
CA GLN A 375 -3.89 28.51 19.67
C GLN A 375 -5.31 28.33 19.11
N ASP A 376 -6.33 28.87 19.78
CA ASP A 376 -7.73 28.73 19.36
C ASP A 376 -8.12 29.80 18.32
N LEU A 377 -7.47 30.96 18.36
CA LEU A 377 -7.70 32.06 17.41
C LEU A 377 -6.67 32.11 16.28
N GLN A 378 -5.55 31.38 16.41
CA GLN A 378 -4.46 31.32 15.45
C GLN A 378 -4.17 29.90 14.94
N PRO A 379 -5.18 29.11 14.52
CA PRO A 379 -4.95 27.75 14.03
C PRO A 379 -4.02 27.72 12.81
N GLU A 380 -4.05 28.75 11.96
CA GLU A 380 -3.17 28.87 10.80
C GLU A 380 -1.70 29.01 11.20
N ARG A 381 -1.38 29.73 12.29
CA ARG A 381 0.00 29.83 12.81
C ARG A 381 0.49 28.51 13.40
N VAL A 382 -0.40 27.73 14.01
CA VAL A 382 -0.05 26.39 14.49
C VAL A 382 0.31 25.48 13.32
N VAL A 383 -0.47 25.51 12.23
CA VAL A 383 -0.20 24.75 11.00
C VAL A 383 1.07 25.25 10.29
N ASP A 384 1.26 26.55 10.15
CA ASP A 384 2.46 27.14 9.51
C ASP A 384 3.74 26.78 10.28
N PHE A 385 3.72 26.92 11.61
CA PHE A 385 4.85 26.51 12.44
C PHE A 385 5.10 25.00 12.34
N GLY A 386 4.04 24.20 12.39
CA GLY A 386 4.06 22.75 12.28
C GLY A 386 4.69 22.25 10.97
N THR A 387 4.43 22.95 9.86
CA THR A 387 4.92 22.56 8.53
C THR A 387 6.33 23.06 8.24
N LYS A 388 6.75 24.19 8.83
CA LYS A 388 8.10 24.76 8.62
C LYS A 388 9.18 24.17 9.53
N MET A 389 8.82 23.81 10.77
CA MET A 389 9.78 23.30 11.73
C MET A 389 10.21 21.87 11.39
N LYS A 390 11.52 21.68 11.13
CA LYS A 390 12.12 20.35 10.99
C LYS A 390 12.46 19.75 12.35
N THR A 391 11.45 19.55 13.18
CA THR A 391 11.58 18.94 14.52
C THR A 391 10.48 17.89 14.69
N ALA A 392 10.77 16.78 15.37
CA ALA A 392 9.78 15.71 15.52
C ALA A 392 8.75 15.99 16.63
N ARG A 393 9.10 16.83 17.61
CA ARG A 393 8.20 17.30 18.66
C ARG A 393 7.99 18.80 18.51
N ILE A 394 6.78 19.19 18.14
CA ILE A 394 6.39 20.59 17.98
C ILE A 394 5.37 20.91 19.07
N LEU A 395 5.76 21.77 20.00
CA LEU A 395 5.01 22.00 21.24
C LEU A 395 4.28 23.33 21.19
N ILE A 396 2.98 23.33 21.42
CA ILE A 396 2.15 24.54 21.46
C ILE A 396 1.82 24.87 22.91
N ASN A 397 2.14 26.08 23.34
CA ASN A 397 1.83 26.62 24.67
C ASN A 397 2.29 25.73 25.86
N THR A 398 3.33 24.92 25.68
CA THR A 398 3.75 23.88 26.63
C THR A 398 5.24 24.03 26.96
N PRO A 399 5.67 23.89 28.24
CA PRO A 399 7.09 23.87 28.61
C PRO A 399 7.84 22.73 27.88
N SER A 400 8.98 23.05 27.25
CA SER A 400 9.56 22.15 26.23
C SER A 400 10.17 20.86 26.80
N SER A 401 10.85 20.94 27.95
CA SER A 401 11.38 19.77 28.66
C SER A 401 10.27 18.77 29.01
N HIS A 402 9.16 19.25 29.57
CA HIS A 402 8.07 18.40 30.02
C HIS A 402 7.22 17.91 28.84
N GLY A 403 6.91 18.81 27.90
CA GLY A 403 6.15 18.48 26.70
C GLY A 403 6.88 17.49 25.80
N GLY A 404 8.20 17.62 25.64
CA GLY A 404 8.99 16.74 24.79
C GLY A 404 9.15 15.32 25.33
N LEU A 405 9.16 15.15 26.66
CA LEU A 405 9.21 13.84 27.31
C LEU A 405 7.91 13.04 27.10
N GLY A 406 6.76 13.72 26.94
CA GLY A 406 5.46 13.09 26.66
C GLY A 406 4.59 12.86 27.90
N ASP A 407 3.30 12.61 27.67
CA ASP A 407 2.25 12.21 28.63
C ASP A 407 1.95 13.17 29.81
N LEU A 408 2.63 14.31 29.90
CA LEU A 408 2.43 15.30 30.97
C LEU A 408 1.38 16.38 30.64
N TYR A 409 1.32 16.82 29.39
CA TYR A 409 0.43 17.89 28.92
C TYR A 409 -0.50 17.45 27.81
N ASN A 410 -0.16 16.35 27.13
CA ASN A 410 -0.99 15.72 26.12
C ASN A 410 -0.98 14.21 26.41
N PHE A 411 -2.16 13.59 26.43
CA PHE A 411 -2.36 12.20 26.87
C PHE A 411 -2.01 11.16 25.79
N SER A 412 -1.19 11.53 24.80
CA SER A 412 -0.98 10.70 23.60
C SER A 412 0.44 10.71 23.04
N LEU A 413 1.26 11.72 23.35
CA LEU A 413 2.70 11.65 23.09
C LEU A 413 3.32 10.69 24.11
N ALA A 414 3.84 9.57 23.61
CA ALA A 414 4.38 8.50 24.44
C ALA A 414 5.46 8.99 25.42
N PRO A 415 5.43 8.61 26.71
CA PRO A 415 6.44 9.05 27.67
C PRO A 415 7.77 8.34 27.39
N SER A 416 8.87 9.10 27.32
CA SER A 416 10.20 8.56 26.98
C SER A 416 11.36 9.44 27.44
N LEU A 417 12.51 8.80 27.68
CA LEU A 417 13.81 9.46 27.88
C LEU A 417 14.78 9.18 26.71
N THR A 418 14.28 8.65 25.60
CA THR A 418 15.03 8.47 24.36
C THR A 418 14.19 9.02 23.21
N LEU A 419 14.57 10.21 22.76
CA LEU A 419 13.81 11.05 21.84
C LEU A 419 14.46 10.97 20.44
N GLY A 420 13.90 10.16 19.54
CA GLY A 420 14.48 9.96 18.20
C GLY A 420 14.28 11.16 17.28
N CYS A 421 15.31 11.62 16.58
CA CYS A 421 15.27 12.85 15.78
C CYS A 421 14.94 12.64 14.29
N GLY A 422 14.48 11.46 13.89
CA GLY A 422 14.18 11.12 12.50
C GLY A 422 15.41 11.14 11.60
N SER A 423 15.18 10.93 10.30
CA SER A 423 16.25 10.89 9.30
C SER A 423 17.04 12.20 9.22
N TRP A 424 16.40 13.34 9.52
CA TRP A 424 17.07 14.64 9.56
C TRP A 424 18.17 14.72 10.62
N GLY A 425 17.95 14.10 11.79
CA GLY A 425 18.96 13.99 12.85
C GLY A 425 19.87 12.77 12.72
N GLY A 426 19.84 12.06 11.59
CA GLY A 426 20.58 10.81 11.40
C GLY A 426 20.06 9.67 12.27
N ASN A 427 18.75 9.60 12.52
CA ASN A 427 18.12 8.55 13.30
C ASN A 427 17.11 7.72 12.49
N SER A 428 16.91 6.47 12.90
CA SER A 428 15.97 5.51 12.28
C SER A 428 14.50 5.81 12.57
N ILE A 429 14.21 6.57 13.63
CA ILE A 429 12.85 6.95 14.03
C ILE A 429 12.80 8.42 14.48
N SER A 430 11.62 9.03 14.38
CA SER A 430 11.30 10.38 14.89
C SER A 430 10.44 10.37 16.15
N GLU A 431 10.24 9.21 16.77
CA GLU A 431 9.26 9.04 17.84
C GLU A 431 9.91 9.11 19.24
N ASN A 432 9.05 9.17 20.26
CA ASN A 432 9.44 8.85 21.63
C ASN A 432 9.55 7.33 21.74
N VAL A 433 10.75 6.81 22.07
CA VAL A 433 10.99 5.36 22.15
C VAL A 433 10.14 4.74 23.26
N GLY A 434 9.63 3.54 23.02
CA GLY A 434 8.77 2.75 23.91
C GLY A 434 8.70 1.28 23.44
N PRO A 435 7.91 0.42 24.11
CA PRO A 435 7.86 -1.03 23.88
C PRO A 435 7.68 -1.46 22.42
N LYS A 436 6.85 -0.76 21.65
CA LYS A 436 6.61 -1.08 20.22
C LYS A 436 7.87 -1.14 19.37
N HIS A 437 8.93 -0.43 19.74
CA HIS A 437 10.20 -0.39 19.02
C HIS A 437 11.12 -1.54 19.38
N LEU A 438 10.78 -2.32 20.42
CA LEU A 438 11.61 -3.39 20.97
C LEU A 438 11.03 -4.78 20.68
N ILE A 439 10.10 -4.87 19.71
CA ILE A 439 9.42 -6.11 19.31
C ILE A 439 9.47 -6.24 17.78
N ASN A 440 9.77 -7.45 17.30
CA ASN A 440 9.50 -7.85 15.93
C ASN A 440 8.07 -8.37 15.81
N LYS A 441 7.37 -7.99 14.73
CA LYS A 441 6.04 -8.51 14.40
C LYS A 441 6.17 -9.61 13.35
N LYS A 442 5.81 -10.84 13.70
CA LYS A 442 5.69 -11.97 12.77
C LYS A 442 4.26 -12.02 12.23
N THR A 443 4.08 -11.89 10.93
CA THR A 443 2.78 -12.02 10.26
C THR A 443 2.56 -13.47 9.83
N VAL A 444 1.53 -14.11 10.38
CA VAL A 444 1.05 -15.41 9.94
C VAL A 444 -0.17 -15.18 9.04
N ALA A 445 -0.05 -15.56 7.77
CA ALA A 445 -1.11 -15.42 6.77
C ALA A 445 -1.59 -16.80 6.33
N LYS A 446 -2.88 -17.12 6.56
CA LYS A 446 -3.50 -18.33 6.00
C LYS A 446 -4.04 -18.03 4.60
N ARG A 447 -4.19 -19.07 3.76
CA ARG A 447 -4.89 -18.93 2.48
C ARG A 447 -6.32 -18.43 2.78
N ALA A 448 -6.65 -17.26 2.27
CA ALA A 448 -7.99 -16.73 2.21
C ALA A 448 -8.31 -16.47 0.74
N GLU A 449 -9.49 -16.87 0.30
CA GLU A 449 -9.96 -16.59 -1.04
C GLU A 449 -10.52 -15.17 -1.09
N ASN A 450 -10.19 -14.43 -2.15
CA ASN A 450 -10.76 -13.11 -2.32
C ASN A 450 -12.27 -13.22 -2.65
N MET A 451 -13.05 -12.22 -2.24
CA MET A 451 -14.45 -12.13 -2.64
C MET A 451 -14.59 -12.06 -4.17
N LEU A 452 -15.44 -12.93 -4.72
CA LEU A 452 -15.84 -12.93 -6.13
C LEU A 452 -17.08 -12.06 -6.35
N TRP A 453 -17.34 -11.72 -7.60
CA TRP A 453 -18.43 -10.82 -8.01
C TRP A 453 -19.15 -11.46 -9.18
N HIS A 454 -20.45 -11.23 -9.24
CA HIS A 454 -21.24 -11.55 -10.41
C HIS A 454 -21.95 -10.28 -10.86
N LYS A 455 -21.40 -9.61 -11.87
CA LYS A 455 -21.85 -8.32 -12.41
C LYS A 455 -22.56 -8.55 -13.72
N LEU A 456 -23.75 -7.95 -13.83
CA LEU A 456 -24.65 -8.03 -14.97
C LEU A 456 -25.27 -6.64 -15.20
N PRO A 457 -25.84 -6.38 -16.39
CA PRO A 457 -26.75 -5.26 -16.57
C PRO A 457 -27.86 -5.27 -15.52
N LYS A 458 -28.33 -4.09 -15.12
CA LYS A 458 -29.38 -3.96 -14.10
C LYS A 458 -30.68 -4.63 -14.56
N SER A 459 -30.94 -4.58 -15.86
CA SER A 459 -32.10 -5.21 -16.49
C SER A 459 -31.69 -5.94 -17.77
N ILE A 460 -32.20 -7.15 -17.96
CA ILE A 460 -32.06 -7.95 -19.18
C ILE A 460 -33.47 -8.35 -19.63
N TYR A 461 -33.95 -7.77 -20.73
CA TYR A 461 -35.21 -8.12 -21.37
C TYR A 461 -34.93 -9.06 -22.54
N PHE A 462 -35.74 -10.09 -22.74
CA PHE A 462 -35.49 -11.09 -23.77
C PHE A 462 -36.79 -11.63 -24.36
N ARG A 463 -36.68 -12.35 -25.49
CA ARG A 463 -37.74 -12.86 -26.38
C ARG A 463 -38.22 -11.86 -27.42
N ARG A 464 -38.94 -12.39 -28.41
CA ARG A 464 -39.52 -11.58 -29.49
C ARG A 464 -40.44 -10.49 -28.97
N GLY A 465 -40.23 -9.27 -29.46
CA GLY A 465 -41.03 -8.09 -29.13
C GLY A 465 -40.66 -7.43 -27.80
N ALA A 466 -39.60 -7.89 -27.13
CA ALA A 466 -39.15 -7.32 -25.87
C ALA A 466 -38.82 -5.81 -25.98
N THR A 467 -38.34 -5.33 -27.13
CA THR A 467 -37.93 -3.93 -27.28
C THR A 467 -39.05 -2.93 -27.01
N SER A 468 -40.28 -3.22 -27.42
CA SER A 468 -41.40 -2.28 -27.19
C SER A 468 -41.79 -2.12 -25.72
N GLU A 469 -41.59 -3.17 -24.92
CA GLU A 469 -41.86 -3.14 -23.48
C GLU A 469 -40.65 -2.59 -22.72
N ALA A 470 -39.44 -3.06 -23.03
CA ALA A 470 -38.20 -2.67 -22.35
C ALA A 470 -37.92 -1.16 -22.44
N LEU A 471 -38.16 -0.54 -23.60
CA LEU A 471 -37.92 0.90 -23.77
C LEU A 471 -38.85 1.78 -22.93
N LYS A 472 -39.94 1.24 -22.35
CA LYS A 472 -40.79 1.99 -21.42
C LYS A 472 -40.09 2.29 -20.09
N ASP A 473 -39.12 1.47 -19.69
CA ASP A 473 -38.36 1.66 -18.45
C ASP A 473 -37.35 2.81 -18.55
N LEU A 474 -37.22 3.40 -19.75
CA LEU A 474 -36.52 4.67 -19.97
C LEU A 474 -37.44 5.89 -19.76
N ALA A 475 -38.59 5.73 -19.11
CA ALA A 475 -39.51 6.81 -18.81
C ALA A 475 -38.80 7.99 -18.11
N GLY A 476 -39.06 9.21 -18.58
CA GLY A 476 -38.48 10.44 -18.05
C GLY A 476 -37.14 10.85 -18.68
N LYS A 477 -36.50 9.96 -19.45
CA LYS A 477 -35.36 10.29 -20.32
C LYS A 477 -35.83 11.07 -21.56
N LYS A 478 -34.96 11.91 -22.12
CA LYS A 478 -35.34 12.92 -23.12
C LYS A 478 -34.61 12.80 -24.45
N ARG A 479 -33.38 12.26 -24.48
CA ARG A 479 -32.49 12.38 -25.64
C ARG A 479 -31.71 11.08 -25.82
N ALA A 480 -32.00 10.34 -26.88
CA ALA A 480 -31.33 9.09 -27.20
C ALA A 480 -30.38 9.22 -28.39
N LEU A 481 -29.12 8.82 -28.21
CA LEU A 481 -28.17 8.64 -29.31
C LEU A 481 -28.12 7.17 -29.70
N VAL A 482 -28.55 6.83 -30.91
CA VAL A 482 -28.44 5.47 -31.45
C VAL A 482 -27.08 5.31 -32.13
N VAL A 483 -26.29 4.33 -31.71
CA VAL A 483 -24.99 3.97 -32.28
C VAL A 483 -25.12 2.63 -33.01
N THR A 484 -24.81 2.61 -34.31
CA THR A 484 -25.03 1.47 -35.21
C THR A 484 -24.01 1.49 -36.36
N ASP A 485 -23.97 0.42 -37.15
CA ASP A 485 -23.27 0.41 -38.44
C ASP A 485 -24.13 0.93 -39.60
N GLY A 486 -23.47 1.26 -40.72
CA GLY A 486 -24.11 1.85 -41.90
C GLY A 486 -24.99 0.86 -42.67
N PHE A 487 -24.73 -0.45 -42.57
CA PHE A 487 -25.56 -1.46 -43.21
C PHE A 487 -26.92 -1.56 -42.51
N LEU A 488 -26.93 -1.65 -41.18
CA LEU A 488 -28.16 -1.73 -40.39
C LEU A 488 -29.02 -0.47 -40.56
N PHE A 489 -28.38 0.71 -40.56
CA PHE A 489 -29.05 1.98 -40.77
C PHE A 489 -29.65 2.10 -42.18
N SER A 490 -28.85 1.86 -43.23
CA SER A 490 -29.31 2.00 -44.62
C SER A 490 -30.40 0.99 -45.03
N LYS A 491 -30.50 -0.15 -44.33
CA LYS A 491 -31.55 -1.16 -44.51
C LYS A 491 -32.80 -0.90 -43.66
N GLY A 492 -32.83 0.13 -42.83
CA GLY A 492 -33.98 0.51 -41.99
C GLY A 492 -34.18 -0.37 -40.76
N TYR A 493 -33.18 -1.18 -40.36
CA TYR A 493 -33.32 -2.04 -39.17
C TYR A 493 -33.41 -1.24 -37.86
N THR A 494 -32.90 0.01 -37.86
CA THR A 494 -32.98 0.93 -36.73
C THR A 494 -34.32 1.64 -36.59
N ASP A 495 -35.16 1.64 -37.64
CA ASP A 495 -36.35 2.49 -37.73
C ASP A 495 -37.36 2.18 -36.62
N ASP A 496 -37.52 0.90 -36.28
CA ASP A 496 -38.41 0.47 -35.20
C ASP A 496 -37.94 0.97 -33.83
N VAL A 497 -36.63 0.91 -33.56
CA VAL A 497 -36.05 1.43 -32.31
C VAL A 497 -36.22 2.94 -32.24
N ILE A 498 -35.88 3.67 -33.30
CA ILE A 498 -36.02 5.13 -33.39
C ILE A 498 -37.48 5.54 -33.18
N ARG A 499 -38.42 4.84 -33.83
CA ARG A 499 -39.87 5.09 -33.70
C ARG A 499 -40.35 4.88 -32.28
N LEU A 500 -39.92 3.81 -31.61
CA LEU A 500 -40.29 3.51 -30.22
C LEU A 500 -39.72 4.54 -29.24
N LEU A 501 -38.46 4.94 -29.40
CA LEU A 501 -37.83 6.00 -28.59
C LEU A 501 -38.59 7.33 -28.74
N LYS A 502 -38.91 7.74 -29.98
CA LYS A 502 -39.72 8.95 -30.24
C LYS A 502 -41.13 8.85 -29.65
N LYS A 503 -41.76 7.67 -29.74
CA LYS A 503 -43.08 7.41 -29.13
C LYS A 503 -43.03 7.56 -27.60
N ASN A 504 -41.90 7.25 -26.98
CA ASN A 504 -41.66 7.47 -25.55
C ASN A 504 -41.25 8.91 -25.20
N GLY A 505 -41.35 9.86 -26.15
CA GLY A 505 -41.13 11.28 -25.91
C GLY A 505 -39.67 11.74 -26.03
N MET A 506 -38.79 10.92 -26.61
CA MET A 506 -37.38 11.27 -26.78
C MET A 506 -37.09 11.95 -28.12
N GLU A 507 -36.19 12.92 -28.10
CA GLU A 507 -35.44 13.31 -29.30
C GLU A 507 -34.40 12.24 -29.60
N VAL A 508 -34.19 11.92 -30.89
CA VAL A 508 -33.30 10.83 -31.30
C VAL A 508 -32.33 11.33 -32.36
N GLU A 509 -31.03 11.12 -32.11
CA GLU A 509 -29.94 11.31 -33.07
C GLU A 509 -29.30 9.95 -33.38
N THR A 510 -28.70 9.78 -34.56
CA THR A 510 -28.09 8.49 -34.95
C THR A 510 -26.67 8.64 -35.47
N PHE A 511 -25.73 7.95 -34.84
CA PHE A 511 -24.37 7.75 -35.34
C PHE A 511 -24.26 6.36 -35.98
N PHE A 512 -24.22 6.34 -37.31
CA PHE A 512 -24.26 5.10 -38.11
C PHE A 512 -22.94 4.78 -38.83
N GLN A 513 -21.85 5.49 -38.51
CA GLN A 513 -20.56 5.33 -39.19
C GLN A 513 -19.65 4.29 -38.52
N VAL A 514 -20.20 3.39 -37.70
CA VAL A 514 -19.40 2.34 -37.07
C VAL A 514 -19.04 1.28 -38.10
N GLU A 515 -17.74 1.03 -38.24
CA GLU A 515 -17.18 -0.02 -39.09
C GLU A 515 -16.89 -1.28 -38.26
N ALA A 516 -16.66 -2.41 -38.94
CA ALA A 516 -16.13 -3.60 -38.27
C ALA A 516 -14.74 -3.28 -37.71
N ASP A 517 -14.44 -3.77 -36.50
CA ASP A 517 -13.22 -3.44 -35.75
C ASP A 517 -13.03 -1.91 -35.59
N PRO A 518 -13.90 -1.24 -34.80
CA PRO A 518 -13.98 0.22 -34.79
C PRO A 518 -12.66 0.86 -34.38
N THR A 519 -12.34 2.00 -35.00
CA THR A 519 -11.09 2.75 -34.73
C THR A 519 -11.29 3.88 -33.73
N LEU A 520 -10.22 4.31 -33.06
CA LEU A 520 -10.25 5.47 -32.16
C LEU A 520 -10.77 6.73 -32.84
N SER A 521 -10.41 6.95 -34.11
CA SER A 521 -10.93 8.06 -34.91
C SER A 521 -12.46 8.01 -35.09
N ILE A 522 -13.04 6.82 -35.28
CA ILE A 522 -14.51 6.65 -35.36
C ILE A 522 -15.16 6.93 -34.00
N ILE A 523 -14.54 6.45 -32.90
CA ILE A 523 -15.03 6.73 -31.54
C ILE A 523 -15.09 8.24 -31.29
N LYS A 524 -14.01 8.97 -31.63
CA LYS A 524 -13.95 10.44 -31.45
C LYS A 524 -15.07 11.17 -32.17
N LYS A 525 -15.41 10.78 -33.42
CA LYS A 525 -16.56 11.35 -34.16
C LYS A 525 -17.89 11.09 -33.44
N GLY A 526 -18.08 9.88 -32.91
CA GLY A 526 -19.26 9.55 -32.12
C GLY A 526 -19.35 10.38 -30.83
N VAL A 527 -18.21 10.65 -30.18
CA VAL A 527 -18.12 11.51 -28.99
C VAL A 527 -18.47 12.96 -29.32
N GLU A 528 -18.01 13.50 -30.43
CA GLU A 528 -18.37 14.87 -30.87
C GLU A 528 -19.89 15.02 -31.03
N ILE A 529 -20.54 14.03 -31.66
CA ILE A 529 -22.00 13.99 -31.80
C ILE A 529 -22.67 13.89 -30.42
N ALA A 530 -22.18 13.01 -29.53
CA ALA A 530 -22.71 12.88 -28.19
C ALA A 530 -22.56 14.19 -27.37
N GLN A 531 -21.44 14.89 -27.49
CA GLN A 531 -21.20 16.16 -26.80
C GLN A 531 -22.12 17.28 -27.32
N ALA A 532 -22.34 17.36 -28.63
CA ALA A 532 -23.25 18.32 -29.23
C ALA A 532 -24.71 18.00 -28.91
N PHE A 533 -25.10 16.74 -29.05
CA PHE A 533 -26.48 16.28 -28.85
C PHE A 533 -26.85 16.12 -27.38
N LYS A 534 -25.90 15.89 -26.46
CA LYS A 534 -26.12 15.69 -25.02
C LYS A 534 -27.19 14.62 -24.71
N PRO A 535 -27.01 13.36 -25.16
CA PRO A 535 -27.95 12.29 -24.85
C PRO A 535 -27.96 11.97 -23.36
N ASP A 536 -29.12 11.59 -22.83
CA ASP A 536 -29.26 10.95 -21.51
C ASP A 536 -29.47 9.42 -21.61
N VAL A 537 -29.51 8.90 -22.85
CA VAL A 537 -29.46 7.48 -23.22
C VAL A 537 -28.59 7.29 -24.46
N ILE A 538 -27.67 6.33 -24.43
CA ILE A 538 -26.95 5.83 -25.61
C ILE A 538 -27.47 4.43 -25.91
N VAL A 539 -28.01 4.22 -27.11
CA VAL A 539 -28.53 2.92 -27.57
C VAL A 539 -27.52 2.31 -28.52
N ALA A 540 -26.84 1.26 -28.07
CA ALA A 540 -25.96 0.44 -28.87
C ALA A 540 -26.78 -0.61 -29.63
N PHE A 541 -27.06 -0.37 -30.90
CA PHE A 541 -27.86 -1.26 -31.75
C PHE A 541 -26.96 -1.91 -32.80
N GLY A 542 -26.75 -3.22 -32.71
CA GLY A 542 -25.90 -3.93 -33.67
C GLY A 542 -25.23 -5.17 -33.12
N GLY A 543 -24.19 -5.63 -33.82
CA GLY A 543 -23.28 -6.67 -33.32
C GLY A 543 -22.21 -6.10 -32.36
N GLY A 544 -21.11 -6.84 -32.17
CA GLY A 544 -20.02 -6.45 -31.27
C GLY A 544 -19.41 -5.09 -31.61
N SER A 545 -19.14 -4.78 -32.88
CA SER A 545 -18.49 -3.53 -33.27
C SER A 545 -19.31 -2.27 -32.92
N PRO A 546 -20.61 -2.15 -33.25
CA PRO A 546 -21.46 -1.07 -32.74
C PRO A 546 -21.51 -0.97 -31.22
N MET A 547 -21.51 -2.10 -30.50
CA MET A 547 -21.57 -2.11 -29.04
C MET A 547 -20.28 -1.64 -28.38
N ASP A 548 -19.14 -2.13 -28.86
CA ASP A 548 -17.83 -1.73 -28.38
C ASP A 548 -17.59 -0.24 -28.65
N ALA A 549 -18.01 0.24 -29.82
CA ALA A 549 -17.96 1.65 -30.14
C ALA A 549 -18.83 2.49 -29.20
N ALA A 550 -20.07 2.06 -28.95
CA ALA A 550 -20.97 2.75 -28.04
C ALA A 550 -20.45 2.81 -26.59
N LYS A 551 -19.81 1.74 -26.10
CA LYS A 551 -19.18 1.71 -24.76
C LYS A 551 -18.08 2.75 -24.64
N LEU A 552 -17.22 2.89 -25.65
CA LEU A 552 -16.14 3.87 -25.63
C LEU A 552 -16.62 5.30 -25.86
N ILE A 553 -17.62 5.50 -26.72
CA ILE A 553 -18.31 6.79 -26.84
C ILE A 553 -18.91 7.18 -25.48
N TRP A 554 -19.52 6.24 -24.78
CA TRP A 554 -20.11 6.47 -23.46
C TRP A 554 -19.07 6.90 -22.42
N VAL A 555 -17.92 6.21 -22.34
CA VAL A 555 -16.84 6.57 -21.41
C VAL A 555 -16.34 7.99 -21.66
N LEU A 556 -16.00 8.31 -22.91
CA LEU A 556 -15.43 9.61 -23.27
C LEU A 556 -16.47 10.74 -23.23
N TYR A 557 -17.76 10.42 -23.40
CA TYR A 557 -18.85 11.37 -23.21
C TYR A 557 -19.06 11.69 -21.72
N GLU A 558 -19.05 10.68 -20.85
CA GLU A 558 -19.14 10.84 -19.39
C GLU A 558 -17.93 11.60 -18.83
N HIS A 559 -16.72 11.25 -19.27
CA HIS A 559 -15.46 11.79 -18.76
C HIS A 559 -14.50 12.18 -19.90
N PRO A 560 -14.58 13.42 -20.41
CA PRO A 560 -13.80 13.86 -21.57
C PRO A 560 -12.29 14.00 -21.31
N ASP A 561 -11.88 14.09 -20.04
CA ASP A 561 -10.46 14.27 -19.68
C ASP A 561 -9.69 12.93 -19.62
N VAL A 562 -10.39 11.81 -19.75
CA VAL A 562 -9.80 10.46 -19.73
C VAL A 562 -8.91 10.28 -20.96
N GLN A 563 -7.66 9.90 -20.73
CA GLN A 563 -6.74 9.49 -21.79
C GLN A 563 -6.98 8.01 -22.12
N PHE A 564 -6.97 7.67 -23.41
CA PHE A 564 -7.34 6.33 -23.86
C PHE A 564 -6.31 5.28 -23.43
N GLU A 565 -5.04 5.66 -23.44
CA GLU A 565 -3.90 4.81 -23.08
C GLU A 565 -4.01 4.29 -21.64
N ASP A 566 -4.58 5.09 -20.75
CA ASP A 566 -4.85 4.72 -19.35
C ASP A 566 -5.90 3.60 -19.21
N LEU A 567 -6.82 3.51 -20.18
CA LEU A 567 -7.90 2.50 -20.20
C LEU A 567 -7.43 1.14 -20.73
N ALA A 568 -6.37 1.13 -21.53
CA ALA A 568 -5.88 -0.04 -22.27
C ALA A 568 -4.91 -0.94 -21.47
N LEU A 569 -4.67 -0.63 -20.19
CA LEU A 569 -3.72 -1.36 -19.34
C LEU A 569 -4.16 -2.80 -19.07
N ARG A 570 -3.20 -3.74 -19.18
CA ARG A 570 -3.36 -5.14 -18.76
C ARG A 570 -3.43 -5.25 -17.25
N PHE A 571 -4.14 -6.27 -16.76
CA PHE A 571 -4.28 -6.50 -15.33
C PHE A 571 -4.36 -7.99 -15.00
N MET A 572 -3.91 -8.33 -13.78
CA MET A 572 -4.10 -9.65 -13.18
C MET A 572 -5.44 -9.74 -12.41
N ASP A 573 -5.92 -8.62 -11.87
CA ASP A 573 -7.22 -8.49 -11.20
C ASP A 573 -7.88 -7.23 -11.75
N ILE A 574 -9.10 -7.36 -12.31
CA ILE A 574 -9.86 -6.30 -12.97
C ILE A 574 -10.05 -5.05 -12.10
N ARG A 575 -9.88 -5.15 -10.77
CA ARG A 575 -9.98 -4.02 -9.82
C ARG A 575 -8.65 -3.51 -9.29
N LYS A 576 -7.56 -4.27 -9.41
CA LYS A 576 -6.22 -3.86 -8.93
C LYS A 576 -5.41 -3.29 -10.08
N ARG A 577 -5.86 -2.15 -10.58
CA ARG A 577 -5.24 -1.45 -11.70
C ARG A 577 -4.45 -0.24 -11.26
N ILE A 578 -3.49 0.13 -12.10
CA ILE A 578 -2.76 1.39 -11.97
C ILE A 578 -3.73 2.57 -12.21
N TYR A 579 -4.56 2.47 -13.25
CA TYR A 579 -5.62 3.44 -13.53
C TYR A 579 -6.99 2.94 -13.10
N LYS A 580 -7.74 3.76 -12.35
CA LYS A 580 -9.09 3.43 -11.92
C LYS A 580 -10.10 4.02 -12.89
N PHE A 581 -10.95 3.17 -13.47
CA PHE A 581 -12.04 3.63 -14.32
C PHE A 581 -12.95 4.61 -13.57
N PRO A 582 -13.33 5.72 -14.21
CA PRO A 582 -14.26 6.66 -13.61
C PRO A 582 -15.66 6.05 -13.57
N LYS A 583 -16.49 6.54 -12.63
CA LYS A 583 -17.86 6.05 -12.48
C LYS A 583 -18.70 6.45 -13.70
N LEU A 584 -19.34 5.48 -14.37
CA LEU A 584 -20.20 5.72 -15.53
C LEU A 584 -21.69 5.77 -15.14
N GLY A 585 -22.54 6.20 -16.08
CA GLY A 585 -23.99 6.28 -15.88
C GLY A 585 -24.46 7.54 -15.14
N ILE A 586 -23.69 8.64 -15.20
CA ILE A 586 -24.02 9.91 -14.56
C ILE A 586 -24.75 10.82 -15.55
N LYS A 587 -24.24 10.95 -16.77
CA LYS A 587 -24.84 11.72 -17.86
C LYS A 587 -25.81 10.90 -18.69
N ALA A 588 -25.46 9.65 -19.03
CA ALA A 588 -26.26 8.80 -19.91
C ALA A 588 -26.31 7.35 -19.46
N ASP A 589 -27.44 6.67 -19.68
CA ASP A 589 -27.53 5.21 -19.57
C ASP A 589 -27.13 4.54 -20.89
N LEU A 590 -26.39 3.43 -20.82
CA LEU A 590 -26.08 2.61 -21.98
C LEU A 590 -27.09 1.46 -22.12
N VAL A 591 -27.83 1.42 -23.23
CA VAL A 591 -28.78 0.37 -23.59
C VAL A 591 -28.23 -0.43 -24.76
N ALA A 592 -28.05 -1.73 -24.59
CA ALA A 592 -27.50 -2.61 -25.61
C ALA A 592 -28.59 -3.51 -26.23
N ILE A 593 -28.71 -3.50 -27.56
CA ILE A 593 -29.68 -4.28 -28.33
C ILE A 593 -28.92 -5.09 -29.40
N PRO A 594 -28.62 -6.38 -29.15
CA PRO A 594 -27.84 -7.19 -30.06
C PRO A 594 -28.63 -7.58 -31.30
N THR A 595 -28.01 -7.46 -32.48
CA THR A 595 -28.57 -7.92 -33.77
C THR A 595 -27.84 -9.15 -34.32
N THR A 596 -26.87 -9.67 -33.56
CA THR A 596 -26.17 -10.93 -33.81
C THR A 596 -26.32 -11.87 -32.63
N SER A 597 -26.07 -13.16 -32.82
CA SER A 597 -26.16 -14.18 -31.76
C SER A 597 -24.80 -14.83 -31.53
N GLY A 598 -23.82 -14.06 -31.03
CA GLY A 598 -22.47 -14.58 -30.78
C GLY A 598 -21.64 -13.79 -29.77
N THR A 599 -21.60 -12.46 -29.87
CA THR A 599 -20.59 -11.66 -29.15
C THR A 599 -20.83 -11.54 -27.64
N GLY A 600 -22.09 -11.55 -27.19
CA GLY A 600 -22.45 -11.30 -25.79
C GLY A 600 -22.13 -9.88 -25.29
N SER A 601 -21.72 -8.96 -26.19
CA SER A 601 -21.31 -7.59 -25.84
C SER A 601 -22.39 -6.80 -25.10
N GLU A 602 -23.67 -7.21 -25.21
CA GLU A 602 -24.80 -6.60 -24.53
C GLU A 602 -24.81 -6.77 -23.01
N VAL A 603 -24.07 -7.75 -22.49
CA VAL A 603 -24.03 -8.10 -21.06
C VAL A 603 -22.62 -8.04 -20.47
N THR A 604 -21.60 -7.75 -21.28
CA THR A 604 -20.19 -7.87 -20.86
C THR A 604 -19.54 -6.53 -20.53
N PRO A 605 -18.52 -6.53 -19.66
CA PRO A 605 -17.70 -5.37 -19.34
C PRO A 605 -16.56 -5.13 -20.34
N PHE A 606 -16.63 -5.68 -21.56
CA PHE A 606 -15.55 -5.65 -22.54
C PHE A 606 -15.90 -4.77 -23.75
N ALA A 607 -14.88 -4.10 -24.29
CA ALA A 607 -14.95 -3.37 -25.55
C ALA A 607 -13.60 -3.48 -26.26
N VAL A 608 -13.60 -3.61 -27.58
CA VAL A 608 -12.36 -3.63 -28.37
C VAL A 608 -12.34 -2.48 -29.36
N VAL A 609 -11.17 -1.84 -29.49
CA VAL A 609 -10.95 -0.75 -30.43
C VAL A 609 -9.55 -0.82 -31.01
N THR A 610 -9.42 -0.39 -32.26
CA THR A 610 -8.13 -0.30 -32.95
C THR A 610 -7.64 1.14 -32.92
N ASP A 611 -6.39 1.35 -32.54
CA ASP A 611 -5.71 2.61 -32.76
C ASP A 611 -5.22 2.66 -34.22
N ASP A 612 -5.86 3.50 -35.02
CA ASP A 612 -5.55 3.67 -36.43
C ASP A 612 -4.22 4.39 -36.70
N ALA A 613 -3.60 5.00 -35.69
CA ALA A 613 -2.26 5.58 -35.81
C ALA A 613 -1.15 4.53 -35.61
N THR A 614 -1.34 3.59 -34.69
CA THR A 614 -0.32 2.56 -34.35
C THR A 614 -0.62 1.18 -34.94
N GLY A 615 -1.85 0.94 -35.37
CA GLY A 615 -2.36 -0.38 -35.79
C GLY A 615 -2.66 -1.34 -34.63
N ILE A 616 -2.48 -0.90 -33.37
CA ILE A 616 -2.64 -1.75 -32.19
C ILE A 616 -4.13 -1.90 -31.85
N LYS A 617 -4.56 -3.13 -31.62
CA LYS A 617 -5.91 -3.46 -31.14
C LYS A 617 -5.92 -3.57 -29.61
N TYR A 618 -6.66 -2.69 -28.96
CA TYR A 618 -6.74 -2.57 -27.50
C TYR A 618 -8.04 -3.21 -26.99
N PRO A 619 -7.97 -4.37 -26.30
CA PRO A 619 -9.09 -4.87 -25.52
C PRO A 619 -9.17 -4.09 -24.21
N ILE A 620 -10.31 -3.45 -24.00
CA ILE A 620 -10.64 -2.74 -22.77
C ILE A 620 -11.65 -3.59 -22.01
N ALA A 621 -11.35 -3.82 -20.75
CA ALA A 621 -12.26 -4.49 -19.82
C ALA A 621 -12.45 -3.56 -18.63
N ASP A 622 -13.65 -3.36 -18.10
CA ASP A 622 -13.91 -2.85 -16.74
C ASP A 622 -15.39 -3.02 -16.41
N TYR A 623 -15.74 -3.35 -15.16
CA TYR A 623 -17.14 -3.52 -14.78
C TYR A 623 -17.99 -2.25 -15.00
N GLU A 624 -17.40 -1.06 -15.00
CA GLU A 624 -18.09 0.18 -15.36
C GLU A 624 -18.60 0.16 -16.82
N LEU A 625 -17.98 -0.62 -17.72
CA LEU A 625 -18.42 -0.77 -19.13
C LEU A 625 -19.63 -1.69 -19.30
N THR A 626 -20.11 -2.33 -18.22
CA THR A 626 -21.30 -3.18 -18.28
C THR A 626 -22.52 -2.32 -18.64
N PRO A 627 -23.28 -2.62 -19.71
CA PRO A 627 -24.44 -1.83 -20.08
C PRO A 627 -25.45 -1.68 -18.93
N SER A 628 -26.12 -0.53 -18.85
CA SER A 628 -27.20 -0.30 -17.88
C SER A 628 -28.37 -1.25 -18.13
N MET A 629 -28.65 -1.56 -19.39
CA MET A 629 -29.76 -2.39 -19.84
C MET A 629 -29.38 -3.21 -21.08
N ALA A 630 -29.79 -4.48 -21.13
CA ALA A 630 -29.70 -5.33 -22.30
C ALA A 630 -31.11 -5.70 -22.81
N ILE A 631 -31.36 -5.62 -24.12
CA ILE A 631 -32.64 -5.97 -24.76
C ILE A 631 -32.39 -6.99 -25.87
N VAL A 632 -32.54 -8.27 -25.53
CA VAL A 632 -32.29 -9.45 -26.37
C VAL A 632 -33.57 -9.82 -27.14
N ASP A 633 -33.96 -8.95 -28.09
CA ASP A 633 -35.16 -9.16 -28.90
C ASP A 633 -34.85 -9.99 -30.16
N ALA A 634 -35.37 -11.22 -30.17
CA ALA A 634 -35.09 -12.15 -31.25
C ALA A 634 -35.65 -11.72 -32.62
N ASN A 635 -36.53 -10.72 -32.70
CA ASN A 635 -36.99 -10.19 -33.98
C ASN A 635 -35.83 -9.66 -34.85
N PHE A 636 -34.76 -9.15 -34.24
CA PHE A 636 -33.60 -8.63 -34.97
C PHE A 636 -32.68 -9.70 -35.56
N VAL A 637 -32.84 -10.98 -35.19
CA VAL A 637 -31.97 -12.08 -35.63
C VAL A 637 -32.66 -13.09 -36.55
N MET A 638 -33.95 -12.89 -36.86
CA MET A 638 -34.75 -13.85 -37.64
C MET A 638 -34.16 -14.11 -39.05
N HIS A 639 -33.64 -13.07 -39.67
CA HIS A 639 -33.13 -13.10 -41.06
C HIS A 639 -31.60 -13.07 -41.14
N LEU A 640 -30.90 -13.40 -40.05
CA LEU A 640 -29.43 -13.48 -40.06
C LEU A 640 -28.94 -14.46 -41.15
N PRO A 641 -27.97 -14.06 -41.98
CA PRO A 641 -27.34 -14.94 -42.96
C PRO A 641 -26.78 -16.22 -42.33
N LYS A 642 -26.69 -17.29 -43.12
CA LYS A 642 -26.13 -18.58 -42.67
C LYS A 642 -24.73 -18.42 -42.06
N SER A 643 -23.83 -17.69 -42.73
CA SER A 643 -22.46 -17.48 -42.24
C SER A 643 -22.41 -16.81 -40.87
N LEU A 644 -23.17 -15.73 -40.66
CA LEU A 644 -23.26 -15.05 -39.35
C LEU A 644 -23.92 -15.93 -38.28
N THR A 645 -24.82 -16.82 -38.68
CA THR A 645 -25.47 -17.79 -37.78
C THR A 645 -24.48 -18.86 -37.32
N ALA A 646 -23.69 -19.42 -38.25
CA ALA A 646 -22.66 -20.40 -37.96
C ALA A 646 -21.56 -19.80 -37.08
N PHE A 647 -20.95 -18.70 -37.52
CA PHE A 647 -19.81 -18.10 -36.83
C PHE A 647 -20.21 -17.52 -35.47
N GLY A 648 -21.35 -16.82 -35.37
CA GLY A 648 -21.83 -16.32 -34.08
C GLY A 648 -22.24 -17.45 -33.13
N GLY A 649 -22.91 -18.49 -33.64
CA GLY A 649 -23.36 -19.60 -32.82
C GLY A 649 -22.22 -20.42 -32.22
N ILE A 650 -21.18 -20.73 -33.02
CA ILE A 650 -20.01 -21.46 -32.52
C ILE A 650 -19.16 -20.61 -31.57
N ASP A 651 -19.08 -19.29 -31.80
CA ASP A 651 -18.44 -18.33 -30.89
C ASP A 651 -19.09 -18.38 -29.50
N ALA A 652 -20.43 -18.37 -29.44
CA ALA A 652 -21.18 -18.54 -28.20
C ALA A 652 -20.95 -19.90 -27.52
N VAL A 653 -20.72 -20.98 -28.29
CA VAL A 653 -20.34 -22.29 -27.72
C VAL A 653 -18.96 -22.19 -27.06
N VAL A 654 -17.99 -21.57 -27.74
CA VAL A 654 -16.62 -21.39 -27.24
C VAL A 654 -16.62 -20.50 -25.99
N HIS A 655 -17.38 -19.40 -25.99
CA HIS A 655 -17.58 -18.55 -24.81
C HIS A 655 -18.00 -19.38 -23.59
N ALA A 656 -19.01 -20.24 -23.75
CA ALA A 656 -19.50 -21.06 -22.65
C ALA A 656 -18.51 -22.16 -22.23
N LEU A 657 -17.80 -22.80 -23.18
CA LEU A 657 -16.77 -23.79 -22.88
C LEU A 657 -15.63 -23.19 -22.06
N GLU A 658 -15.05 -22.08 -22.54
CA GLU A 658 -13.91 -21.44 -21.87
C GLU A 658 -14.30 -20.83 -20.52
N SER A 659 -15.48 -20.21 -20.43
CA SER A 659 -16.01 -19.69 -19.16
C SER A 659 -16.14 -20.78 -18.11
N TYR A 660 -16.59 -21.98 -18.52
CA TYR A 660 -16.76 -23.09 -17.59
C TYR A 660 -15.42 -23.63 -17.10
N VAL A 661 -14.39 -23.71 -17.94
CA VAL A 661 -13.09 -24.27 -17.52
C VAL A 661 -12.10 -23.23 -16.99
N SER A 662 -12.44 -21.94 -17.08
CA SER A 662 -11.64 -20.84 -16.59
C SER A 662 -11.27 -21.00 -15.11
N ILE A 663 -10.09 -20.50 -14.75
CA ILE A 663 -9.69 -20.41 -13.33
C ILE A 663 -10.55 -19.42 -12.55
N MET A 664 -11.23 -18.50 -13.24
CA MET A 664 -12.14 -17.51 -12.67
C MET A 664 -13.60 -17.98 -12.65
N ALA A 665 -13.88 -19.22 -13.06
CA ALA A 665 -15.20 -19.82 -12.98
C ALA A 665 -15.69 -19.91 -11.52
N SER A 666 -16.99 -19.70 -11.33
CA SER A 666 -17.69 -19.75 -10.04
C SER A 666 -19.02 -20.49 -10.17
N GLU A 667 -19.64 -20.81 -9.05
CA GLU A 667 -20.94 -21.47 -8.99
C GLU A 667 -22.04 -20.71 -9.76
N PHE A 668 -21.90 -19.39 -9.88
CA PHE A 668 -22.81 -18.53 -10.64
C PHE A 668 -22.59 -18.65 -12.16
N THR A 669 -21.34 -18.65 -12.62
CA THR A 669 -21.01 -18.74 -14.05
C THR A 669 -21.17 -20.15 -14.59
N ASP A 670 -21.00 -21.16 -13.74
CA ASP A 670 -21.08 -22.57 -14.10
C ASP A 670 -22.46 -22.95 -14.64
N GLY A 671 -23.53 -22.59 -13.92
CA GLY A 671 -24.89 -22.84 -14.35
C GLY A 671 -25.25 -22.13 -15.66
N GLN A 672 -24.71 -20.93 -15.88
CA GLN A 672 -24.94 -20.13 -17.08
C GLN A 672 -24.24 -20.76 -18.29
N ALA A 673 -22.96 -21.11 -18.16
CA ALA A 673 -22.21 -21.77 -19.21
C ALA A 673 -22.86 -23.09 -19.65
N LEU A 674 -23.24 -23.96 -18.71
CA LEU A 674 -23.89 -25.23 -19.04
C LEU A 674 -25.26 -25.04 -19.70
N GLN A 675 -26.05 -24.07 -19.22
CA GLN A 675 -27.35 -23.75 -19.82
C GLN A 675 -27.22 -23.18 -21.24
N ALA A 676 -26.21 -22.34 -21.49
CA ALA A 676 -25.91 -21.83 -22.81
C ALA A 676 -25.53 -22.98 -23.78
N LEU A 677 -24.62 -23.87 -23.36
CA LEU A 677 -24.21 -25.03 -24.16
C LEU A 677 -25.39 -25.94 -24.52
N LYS A 678 -26.30 -26.19 -23.57
CA LYS A 678 -27.51 -26.97 -23.82
C LYS A 678 -28.41 -26.33 -24.88
N LEU A 679 -28.70 -25.03 -24.73
CA LEU A 679 -29.52 -24.29 -25.71
C LEU A 679 -28.88 -24.30 -27.10
N LEU A 680 -27.56 -24.09 -27.18
CA LEU A 680 -26.83 -24.06 -28.44
C LEU A 680 -26.78 -25.45 -29.09
N LYS A 681 -26.51 -26.51 -28.33
CA LYS A 681 -26.55 -27.90 -28.81
C LYS A 681 -27.90 -28.25 -29.45
N ASP A 682 -29.00 -27.90 -28.78
CA ASP A 682 -30.34 -28.31 -29.20
C ASP A 682 -30.88 -27.48 -30.37
N ASN A 683 -30.40 -26.24 -30.58
CA ASN A 683 -31.06 -25.29 -31.47
C ASN A 683 -30.17 -24.73 -32.59
N LEU A 684 -28.85 -24.69 -32.43
CA LEU A 684 -27.95 -24.06 -33.41
C LEU A 684 -27.99 -24.73 -34.80
N PRO A 685 -27.99 -26.08 -34.93
CA PRO A 685 -28.11 -26.73 -36.23
C PRO A 685 -29.40 -26.35 -36.96
N SER A 686 -30.55 -26.32 -36.26
CA SER A 686 -31.83 -25.94 -36.87
C SER A 686 -31.87 -24.45 -37.23
N ALA A 687 -31.35 -23.57 -36.37
CA ALA A 687 -31.30 -22.13 -36.65
C ALA A 687 -30.48 -21.82 -37.91
N TYR A 688 -29.39 -22.56 -38.14
CA TYR A 688 -28.57 -22.47 -39.33
C TYR A 688 -29.27 -23.02 -40.58
N ALA A 689 -29.80 -24.25 -40.50
CA ALA A 689 -30.41 -24.93 -41.65
C ALA A 689 -31.73 -24.29 -42.08
N ASN A 690 -32.60 -23.94 -41.13
CA ASN A 690 -33.97 -23.49 -41.38
C ASN A 690 -34.14 -21.97 -41.30
N GLY A 691 -33.24 -21.24 -40.64
CA GLY A 691 -33.29 -19.79 -40.56
C GLY A 691 -34.62 -19.27 -40.00
N ALA A 692 -35.21 -18.27 -40.65
CA ALA A 692 -36.51 -17.71 -40.28
C ALA A 692 -37.68 -18.72 -40.31
N LYS A 693 -37.50 -19.89 -40.94
CA LYS A 693 -38.50 -20.97 -40.95
C LYS A 693 -38.54 -21.74 -39.63
N ASP A 694 -37.54 -21.57 -38.76
CA ASP A 694 -37.55 -22.04 -37.38
C ASP A 694 -37.27 -20.88 -36.40
N PRO A 695 -38.30 -20.06 -36.11
CA PRO A 695 -38.14 -18.89 -35.25
C PRO A 695 -37.85 -19.26 -33.79
N ILE A 696 -38.22 -20.48 -33.34
CA ILE A 696 -37.93 -20.94 -31.98
C ILE A 696 -36.44 -21.21 -31.86
N ALA A 697 -35.84 -21.93 -32.81
CA ALA A 697 -34.41 -22.18 -32.82
C ALA A 697 -33.61 -20.87 -32.82
N ARG A 698 -34.03 -19.88 -33.64
CA ARG A 698 -33.43 -18.53 -33.66
C ARG A 698 -33.48 -17.83 -32.30
N GLU A 699 -34.64 -17.80 -31.66
CA GLU A 699 -34.79 -17.18 -30.33
C GLU A 699 -33.93 -17.89 -29.27
N ARG A 700 -33.84 -19.23 -29.32
CA ARG A 700 -33.06 -20.01 -28.35
C ARG A 700 -31.56 -19.86 -28.54
N VAL A 701 -31.06 -19.79 -29.78
CA VAL A 701 -29.65 -19.48 -30.05
C VAL A 701 -29.30 -18.08 -29.57
N HIS A 702 -30.17 -17.09 -29.81
CA HIS A 702 -29.95 -15.72 -29.35
C HIS A 702 -29.87 -15.64 -27.82
N SER A 703 -30.80 -16.32 -27.12
CA SER A 703 -30.78 -16.43 -25.67
C SER A 703 -29.53 -17.16 -25.17
N GLY A 704 -29.14 -18.25 -25.84
CA GLY A 704 -27.93 -19.03 -25.50
C GLY A 704 -26.66 -18.21 -25.61
N ALA A 705 -26.53 -17.38 -26.65
CA ALA A 705 -25.42 -16.47 -26.84
C ALA A 705 -25.33 -15.42 -25.72
N THR A 706 -26.44 -14.79 -25.34
CA THR A 706 -26.44 -13.86 -24.19
C THR A 706 -26.06 -14.55 -22.90
N ILE A 707 -26.59 -15.76 -22.63
CA ILE A 707 -26.26 -16.50 -21.40
C ILE A 707 -24.76 -16.88 -21.37
N ALA A 708 -24.18 -17.25 -22.51
CA ALA A 708 -22.72 -17.42 -22.62
C ALA A 708 -21.98 -16.12 -22.33
N GLY A 709 -22.50 -14.98 -22.83
CA GLY A 709 -22.06 -13.62 -22.52
C GLY A 709 -21.99 -13.32 -21.03
N ILE A 710 -23.07 -13.62 -20.31
CA ILE A 710 -23.21 -13.46 -18.85
C ILE A 710 -22.14 -14.29 -18.11
N ALA A 711 -21.88 -15.52 -18.57
CA ALA A 711 -20.86 -16.38 -17.99
C ALA A 711 -19.45 -15.78 -18.17
N PHE A 712 -19.06 -15.44 -19.40
CA PHE A 712 -17.69 -14.98 -19.68
C PHE A 712 -17.44 -13.54 -19.21
N ALA A 713 -18.49 -12.72 -19.07
CA ALA A 713 -18.41 -11.41 -18.41
C ALA A 713 -17.80 -11.49 -17.00
N ASN A 714 -17.93 -12.64 -16.34
CA ASN A 714 -17.51 -12.86 -14.96
C ASN A 714 -16.41 -13.92 -14.82
N ALA A 715 -16.37 -14.93 -15.71
CA ALA A 715 -15.35 -15.97 -15.72
C ALA A 715 -14.21 -15.73 -16.72
N PHE A 716 -14.30 -14.68 -17.56
CA PHE A 716 -13.36 -14.44 -18.66
C PHE A 716 -13.29 -15.62 -19.64
N LEU A 717 -12.40 -15.50 -20.63
CA LEU A 717 -12.18 -16.47 -21.70
C LEU A 717 -10.76 -17.02 -21.61
N GLY A 718 -10.41 -17.98 -22.45
CA GLY A 718 -9.12 -18.69 -22.40
C GLY A 718 -8.25 -18.46 -23.62
N VAL A 719 -7.29 -19.37 -23.82
CA VAL A 719 -6.32 -19.25 -24.92
C VAL A 719 -6.94 -19.43 -26.31
N CYS A 720 -8.15 -20.01 -26.43
CA CYS A 720 -8.84 -20.06 -27.73
C CYS A 720 -9.10 -18.64 -28.22
N HIS A 721 -9.68 -17.78 -27.38
CA HIS A 721 -9.92 -16.38 -27.73
C HIS A 721 -8.62 -15.61 -27.92
N SER A 722 -7.63 -15.82 -27.06
CA SER A 722 -6.33 -15.16 -27.20
C SER A 722 -5.67 -15.44 -28.55
N MET A 723 -5.69 -16.70 -29.01
CA MET A 723 -5.18 -17.06 -30.34
C MET A 723 -6.11 -16.57 -31.47
N ALA A 724 -7.43 -16.66 -31.29
CA ALA A 724 -8.40 -16.24 -32.30
C ALA A 724 -8.37 -14.74 -32.60
N HIS A 725 -8.14 -13.89 -31.58
CA HIS A 725 -7.96 -12.45 -31.78
C HIS A 725 -6.82 -12.14 -32.76
N LYS A 726 -5.69 -12.84 -32.58
CA LYS A 726 -4.48 -12.61 -33.38
C LYS A 726 -4.59 -13.23 -34.76
N LEU A 727 -5.16 -14.43 -34.84
CA LEU A 727 -5.41 -15.12 -36.10
C LEU A 727 -6.34 -14.30 -37.02
N GLY A 728 -7.46 -13.80 -36.47
CA GLY A 728 -8.40 -12.99 -37.22
C GLY A 728 -7.79 -11.68 -37.71
N ALA A 729 -6.98 -11.01 -36.88
CA ALA A 729 -6.28 -9.78 -37.24
C ALA A 729 -5.23 -10.00 -38.35
N ALA A 730 -4.48 -11.10 -38.29
CA ALA A 730 -3.39 -11.36 -39.23
C ALA A 730 -3.87 -11.82 -40.62
N PHE A 731 -4.98 -12.56 -40.70
CA PHE A 731 -5.43 -13.20 -41.95
C PHE A 731 -6.86 -12.87 -42.37
N HIS A 732 -7.50 -11.89 -41.72
CA HIS A 732 -8.87 -11.47 -42.01
C HIS A 732 -9.91 -12.59 -41.93
N ILE A 733 -9.68 -13.56 -41.02
CA ILE A 733 -10.63 -14.63 -40.74
C ILE A 733 -11.69 -14.09 -39.76
N PRO A 734 -13.00 -14.27 -40.03
CA PRO A 734 -14.05 -13.91 -39.09
C PRO A 734 -13.81 -14.50 -37.69
N HIS A 735 -14.07 -13.72 -36.64
CA HIS A 735 -13.73 -14.08 -35.26
C HIS A 735 -14.27 -15.46 -34.82
N GLY A 736 -15.58 -15.69 -34.97
CA GLY A 736 -16.18 -16.97 -34.61
C GLY A 736 -15.66 -18.15 -35.45
N LEU A 737 -15.25 -17.92 -36.69
CA LEU A 737 -14.56 -18.95 -37.50
C LEU A 737 -13.17 -19.25 -36.92
N SER A 738 -12.40 -18.23 -36.53
CA SER A 738 -11.10 -18.42 -35.88
C SER A 738 -11.22 -19.26 -34.59
N ASN A 739 -12.22 -18.97 -33.75
CA ASN A 739 -12.52 -19.76 -32.56
C ASN A 739 -12.88 -21.21 -32.89
N ALA A 740 -13.72 -21.45 -33.90
CA ALA A 740 -14.13 -22.80 -34.33
C ALA A 740 -12.95 -23.66 -34.80
N LEU A 741 -11.96 -23.04 -35.46
CA LEU A 741 -10.76 -23.71 -35.97
C LEU A 741 -9.78 -24.11 -34.85
N LEU A 742 -9.85 -23.48 -33.68
CA LEU A 742 -8.91 -23.67 -32.57
C LEU A 742 -9.45 -24.55 -31.44
N ILE A 743 -10.76 -24.47 -31.15
CA ILE A 743 -11.34 -24.95 -29.89
C ILE A 743 -11.06 -26.43 -29.58
N CYS A 744 -11.13 -27.33 -30.57
CA CYS A 744 -10.90 -28.75 -30.31
C CYS A 744 -9.46 -29.03 -29.88
N ASN A 745 -8.46 -28.35 -30.45
CA ASN A 745 -7.06 -28.47 -30.02
C ASN A 745 -6.80 -27.76 -28.68
N VAL A 746 -7.50 -26.66 -28.41
CA VAL A 746 -7.47 -26.02 -27.07
C VAL A 746 -8.03 -26.94 -25.99
N ILE A 747 -9.12 -27.68 -26.26
CA ILE A 747 -9.66 -28.66 -25.32
C ILE A 747 -8.64 -29.77 -25.08
N ARG A 748 -8.02 -30.33 -26.13
CA ARG A 748 -6.97 -31.36 -25.99
C ARG A 748 -5.81 -30.87 -25.12
N TYR A 749 -5.35 -29.65 -25.36
CA TYR A 749 -4.31 -28.99 -24.57
C TYR A 749 -4.70 -28.74 -23.11
N ASN A 750 -5.93 -28.26 -22.86
CA ASN A 750 -6.40 -27.93 -21.52
C ASN A 750 -6.85 -29.17 -20.71
N ALA A 751 -7.23 -30.27 -21.35
CA ALA A 751 -7.75 -31.50 -20.74
C ALA A 751 -6.66 -32.36 -20.03
N ASN A 752 -5.77 -31.71 -19.30
CA ASN A 752 -4.60 -32.29 -18.66
C ASN A 752 -4.66 -32.06 -17.13
N ASP A 753 -4.42 -33.13 -16.34
CA ASP A 753 -4.35 -33.06 -14.87
C ASP A 753 -2.96 -32.65 -14.35
N ASN A 754 -1.94 -32.72 -15.22
CA ASN A 754 -0.55 -32.37 -14.94
C ASN A 754 -0.04 -31.31 -15.95
N PRO A 755 -0.57 -30.08 -15.90
CA PRO A 755 -0.13 -29.02 -16.79
C PRO A 755 1.35 -28.67 -16.53
N THR A 756 2.09 -28.38 -17.59
CA THR A 756 3.47 -27.86 -17.56
C THR A 756 3.61 -26.63 -16.66
N LYS A 757 2.58 -25.77 -16.63
CA LYS A 757 2.48 -24.63 -15.74
C LYS A 757 1.03 -24.38 -15.32
N GLN A 758 0.83 -24.17 -14.01
CA GLN A 758 -0.48 -23.81 -13.45
C GLN A 758 -0.66 -22.30 -13.43
N THR A 759 -1.87 -21.85 -13.75
CA THR A 759 -2.21 -20.43 -13.68
C THR A 759 -2.47 -20.02 -12.24
N ALA A 760 -1.87 -18.90 -11.82
CA ALA A 760 -2.00 -18.41 -10.45
C ALA A 760 -3.29 -17.60 -10.28
N PHE A 761 -4.24 -18.12 -9.50
CA PHE A 761 -5.43 -17.40 -9.07
C PHE A 761 -5.87 -17.90 -7.69
N SER A 762 -6.26 -17.00 -6.78
CA SER A 762 -6.46 -17.37 -5.37
C SER A 762 -7.53 -18.44 -5.15
N GLN A 763 -8.53 -18.52 -6.03
CA GLN A 763 -9.64 -19.46 -6.01
C GLN A 763 -9.36 -20.73 -6.83
N TYR A 764 -8.24 -20.79 -7.55
CA TYR A 764 -7.81 -21.98 -8.25
C TYR A 764 -6.91 -22.80 -7.32
N ASP A 765 -7.41 -23.92 -6.82
CA ASP A 765 -6.72 -24.76 -5.84
C ASP A 765 -5.80 -25.80 -6.49
N ARG A 766 -6.23 -26.40 -7.61
CA ARG A 766 -5.53 -27.44 -8.35
C ARG A 766 -6.03 -27.54 -9.81
N PRO A 767 -5.27 -28.19 -10.70
CA PRO A 767 -5.74 -28.55 -12.04
C PRO A 767 -7.07 -29.31 -11.98
N LYS A 768 -8.09 -28.80 -12.65
CA LYS A 768 -9.43 -29.41 -12.71
C LYS A 768 -10.08 -29.36 -14.10
N SER A 769 -9.43 -28.78 -15.10
CA SER A 769 -9.99 -28.61 -16.46
C SER A 769 -10.41 -29.92 -17.11
N ARG A 770 -9.62 -31.00 -16.97
CA ARG A 770 -9.98 -32.34 -17.49
C ARG A 770 -11.31 -32.82 -16.92
N HIS A 771 -11.48 -32.75 -15.59
CA HIS A 771 -12.75 -33.09 -14.95
C HIS A 771 -13.89 -32.22 -15.46
N ARG A 772 -13.67 -30.90 -15.55
CA ARG A 772 -14.69 -29.92 -15.97
C ARG A 772 -15.15 -30.11 -17.42
N TYR A 773 -14.27 -30.47 -18.35
CA TYR A 773 -14.70 -30.88 -19.69
C TYR A 773 -15.55 -32.16 -19.69
N GLY A 774 -15.25 -33.11 -18.79
CA GLY A 774 -16.10 -34.27 -18.55
C GLY A 774 -17.49 -33.90 -18.02
N GLU A 775 -17.60 -32.90 -17.14
CA GLU A 775 -18.89 -32.39 -16.64
C GLU A 775 -19.72 -31.72 -17.74
N ILE A 776 -19.08 -30.98 -18.64
CA ILE A 776 -19.75 -30.42 -19.83
C ILE A 776 -20.37 -31.55 -20.66
N ALA A 777 -19.63 -32.62 -20.93
CA ALA A 777 -20.15 -33.75 -21.69
C ALA A 777 -21.37 -34.39 -21.01
N ILE A 778 -21.33 -34.57 -19.69
CA ILE A 778 -22.47 -35.08 -18.91
C ILE A 778 -23.67 -34.14 -19.03
N ALA A 779 -23.48 -32.83 -18.86
CA ALA A 779 -24.54 -31.83 -18.92
C ALA A 779 -25.22 -31.78 -20.30
N LEU A 780 -24.46 -32.08 -21.36
CA LEU A 780 -24.96 -32.17 -22.73
C LEU A 780 -25.60 -33.51 -23.09
N GLY A 781 -25.56 -34.50 -22.18
CA GLY A 781 -26.08 -35.84 -22.41
C GLY A 781 -25.22 -36.65 -23.38
N LEU A 782 -23.91 -36.40 -23.44
CA LEU A 782 -22.96 -37.16 -24.25
C LEU A 782 -22.50 -38.40 -23.47
N GLU A 783 -22.57 -39.57 -24.11
CA GLU A 783 -22.23 -40.85 -23.46
C GLU A 783 -20.71 -41.01 -23.30
N GLY A 784 -20.29 -41.67 -22.21
CA GLY A 784 -18.87 -41.98 -21.97
C GLY A 784 -18.65 -42.64 -20.62
N VAL A 785 -17.92 -43.77 -20.61
CA VAL A 785 -17.69 -44.61 -19.43
C VAL A 785 -16.76 -43.99 -18.39
N ASN A 786 -15.91 -43.05 -18.78
CA ASN A 786 -14.97 -42.33 -17.93
C ASN A 786 -14.73 -40.91 -18.48
N THR A 787 -13.96 -40.08 -17.76
CA THR A 787 -13.68 -38.68 -18.15
C THR A 787 -13.01 -38.57 -19.53
N ALA A 788 -12.08 -39.47 -19.86
CA ALA A 788 -11.41 -39.43 -21.17
C ALA A 788 -12.42 -39.66 -22.32
N ALA A 789 -13.20 -40.74 -22.23
CA ALA A 789 -14.22 -41.06 -23.24
C ALA A 789 -15.29 -39.96 -23.36
N ARG A 790 -15.61 -39.26 -22.27
CA ARG A 790 -16.52 -38.11 -22.27
C ARG A 790 -15.94 -36.90 -23.00
N ILE A 791 -14.64 -36.64 -22.83
CA ILE A 791 -13.94 -35.58 -23.57
C ILE A 791 -13.88 -35.94 -25.07
N ASP A 792 -13.63 -37.19 -25.41
CA ASP A 792 -13.67 -37.66 -26.80
C ASP A 792 -15.07 -37.46 -27.42
N ALA A 793 -16.14 -37.80 -26.69
CA ALA A 793 -17.51 -37.55 -27.13
C ALA A 793 -17.82 -36.05 -27.27
N LEU A 794 -17.27 -35.20 -26.40
CA LEU A 794 -17.38 -33.74 -26.51
C LEU A 794 -16.67 -33.20 -27.76
N LEU A 795 -15.46 -33.69 -28.05
CA LEU A 795 -14.70 -33.33 -29.25
C LEU A 795 -15.45 -33.77 -30.51
N GLU A 796 -16.00 -34.98 -30.54
CA GLU A 796 -16.78 -35.47 -31.69
C GLU A 796 -18.06 -34.65 -31.91
N TRP A 797 -18.77 -34.28 -30.84
CA TRP A 797 -19.93 -33.40 -30.95
C TRP A 797 -19.55 -32.04 -31.56
N LEU A 798 -18.42 -31.46 -31.14
CA LEU A 798 -17.94 -30.18 -31.70
C LEU A 798 -17.57 -30.31 -33.18
N GLU A 799 -16.88 -31.39 -33.59
CA GLU A 799 -16.57 -31.60 -34.99
C GLU A 799 -17.83 -31.86 -35.84
N GLN A 800 -18.81 -32.59 -35.31
CA GLN A 800 -20.10 -32.77 -35.98
C GLN A 800 -20.84 -31.45 -36.13
N LEU A 801 -20.89 -30.64 -35.07
CA LEU A 801 -21.50 -29.32 -35.11
C LEU A 801 -20.82 -28.42 -36.16
N LYS A 802 -19.49 -28.42 -36.25
CA LYS A 802 -18.76 -27.69 -37.31
C LYS A 802 -19.16 -28.16 -38.70
N ARG A 803 -19.28 -29.47 -38.93
CA ARG A 803 -19.76 -30.03 -40.21
C ARG A 803 -21.18 -29.59 -40.54
N ASP A 804 -22.09 -29.66 -39.58
CA ASP A 804 -23.50 -29.24 -39.76
C ASP A 804 -23.64 -27.75 -40.09
N LEU A 805 -22.69 -26.93 -39.63
CA LEU A 805 -22.63 -25.49 -39.87
C LEU A 805 -21.80 -25.10 -41.10
N GLU A 806 -21.29 -26.09 -41.86
CA GLU A 806 -20.44 -25.90 -43.04
C GLU A 806 -19.14 -25.11 -42.70
N ILE A 807 -18.57 -25.33 -41.51
CA ILE A 807 -17.31 -24.72 -41.07
C ILE A 807 -16.12 -25.52 -41.64
N PRO A 808 -15.11 -24.85 -42.23
CA PRO A 808 -13.87 -25.51 -42.68
C PRO A 808 -13.16 -26.28 -41.56
N ALA A 809 -12.50 -27.39 -41.91
CA ALA A 809 -11.87 -28.28 -40.93
C ALA A 809 -10.56 -27.76 -40.32
N SER A 810 -9.90 -26.77 -40.95
CA SER A 810 -8.60 -26.25 -40.51
C SER A 810 -8.37 -24.81 -41.01
N ILE A 811 -7.35 -24.14 -40.46
CA ILE A 811 -6.96 -22.79 -40.91
C ILE A 811 -6.50 -22.82 -42.38
N GLN A 812 -5.82 -23.89 -42.80
CA GLN A 812 -5.47 -24.10 -44.20
C GLN A 812 -6.72 -24.25 -45.07
N ALA A 813 -7.72 -25.03 -44.65
CA ALA A 813 -8.98 -25.21 -45.38
C ALA A 813 -9.83 -23.93 -45.43
N ALA A 814 -9.63 -23.00 -44.49
CA ALA A 814 -10.23 -21.67 -44.50
C ALA A 814 -9.56 -20.69 -45.50
N GLY A 815 -8.49 -21.11 -46.17
CA GLY A 815 -7.86 -20.37 -47.27
C GLY A 815 -6.59 -19.59 -46.91
N VAL A 816 -5.99 -19.81 -45.73
CA VAL A 816 -4.74 -19.14 -45.35
C VAL A 816 -3.53 -19.80 -46.02
N PRO A 817 -2.72 -19.05 -46.80
CA PRO A 817 -1.51 -19.60 -47.42
C PRO A 817 -0.47 -20.03 -46.40
N GLU A 818 0.12 -21.21 -46.58
CA GLU A 818 1.05 -21.84 -45.62
C GLU A 818 2.28 -20.98 -45.33
N ALA A 819 2.92 -20.46 -46.39
CA ALA A 819 4.08 -19.58 -46.24
C ALA A 819 3.76 -18.31 -45.43
N ALA A 820 2.56 -17.74 -45.60
CA ALA A 820 2.12 -16.57 -44.85
C ALA A 820 1.84 -16.90 -43.38
N PHE A 821 1.24 -18.07 -43.12
CA PHE A 821 0.99 -18.56 -41.77
C PHE A 821 2.29 -18.81 -40.99
N LEU A 822 3.20 -19.61 -41.56
CA LEU A 822 4.47 -19.95 -40.92
C LEU A 822 5.33 -18.71 -40.64
N ALA A 823 5.30 -17.70 -41.53
CA ALA A 823 6.01 -16.44 -41.33
C ALA A 823 5.48 -15.62 -40.13
N LYS A 824 4.23 -15.82 -39.71
CA LYS A 824 3.59 -15.09 -38.61
C LYS A 824 3.42 -15.93 -37.34
N LEU A 825 3.65 -17.24 -37.38
CA LEU A 825 3.41 -18.16 -36.27
C LEU A 825 4.07 -17.71 -34.94
N ASP A 826 5.31 -17.25 -35.01
CA ASP A 826 6.05 -16.82 -33.83
C ASP A 826 5.47 -15.56 -33.19
N GLU A 827 5.12 -14.58 -34.02
CA GLU A 827 4.45 -13.33 -33.63
C GLU A 827 3.08 -13.63 -33.02
N LEU A 828 2.27 -14.47 -33.69
CA LEU A 828 0.94 -14.86 -33.20
C LEU A 828 0.98 -15.50 -31.81
N ALA A 829 1.96 -16.36 -31.54
CA ALA A 829 2.09 -17.01 -30.24
C ALA A 829 2.49 -16.01 -29.14
N VAL A 830 3.38 -15.07 -29.43
CA VAL A 830 3.77 -14.00 -28.50
C VAL A 830 2.60 -13.08 -28.22
N GLU A 831 1.90 -12.64 -29.27
CA GLU A 831 0.76 -11.74 -29.11
C GLU A 831 -0.42 -12.42 -28.40
N ALA A 832 -0.67 -13.71 -28.65
CA ALA A 832 -1.69 -14.47 -27.93
C ALA A 832 -1.33 -14.61 -26.46
N PHE A 833 -0.05 -14.82 -26.14
CA PHE A 833 0.41 -14.84 -24.75
C PHE A 833 0.20 -13.51 -24.02
N ASP A 834 0.35 -12.38 -24.72
CA ASP A 834 0.12 -11.02 -24.18
C ASP A 834 -1.37 -10.60 -24.14
N ASP A 835 -2.27 -11.45 -24.64
CA ASP A 835 -3.70 -11.19 -24.64
C ASP A 835 -4.33 -11.35 -23.24
N GLN A 836 -5.29 -10.50 -22.92
CA GLN A 836 -5.93 -10.44 -21.58
C GLN A 836 -6.65 -11.75 -21.20
N CYS A 837 -7.07 -12.57 -22.17
CA CYS A 837 -7.77 -13.84 -21.88
C CYS A 837 -6.79 -14.95 -21.43
N THR A 838 -5.50 -14.87 -21.79
CA THR A 838 -4.51 -15.91 -21.45
C THR A 838 -4.40 -16.15 -19.94
N GLY A 839 -4.50 -15.07 -19.15
CA GLY A 839 -4.44 -15.14 -17.70
C GLY A 839 -5.59 -15.89 -17.01
N ALA A 840 -6.69 -16.16 -17.70
CA ALA A 840 -7.84 -16.90 -17.16
C ALA A 840 -7.87 -18.38 -17.58
N ASN A 841 -6.99 -18.81 -18.50
CA ASN A 841 -6.95 -20.18 -18.98
C ASN A 841 -6.53 -21.16 -17.86
N PRO A 842 -7.13 -22.37 -17.74
CA PRO A 842 -6.82 -23.34 -16.68
C PRO A 842 -5.39 -23.89 -16.69
N ARG A 843 -4.73 -23.84 -17.85
CA ARG A 843 -3.30 -24.16 -18.03
C ARG A 843 -2.58 -22.91 -18.51
N PHE A 844 -1.63 -22.39 -17.74
CA PHE A 844 -0.92 -21.19 -18.16
C PHE A 844 0.02 -21.56 -19.30
N PRO A 845 -0.13 -20.98 -20.50
CA PRO A 845 0.60 -21.45 -21.66
C PRO A 845 2.06 -21.02 -21.65
N LEU A 846 2.91 -21.88 -22.22
CA LEU A 846 4.21 -21.50 -22.76
C LEU A 846 4.06 -21.07 -24.22
N LEU A 847 4.94 -20.18 -24.69
CA LEU A 847 4.94 -19.74 -26.09
C LEU A 847 5.05 -20.92 -27.07
N ALA A 848 5.89 -21.91 -26.75
CA ALA A 848 6.05 -23.11 -27.57
C ALA A 848 4.75 -23.93 -27.69
N GLU A 849 3.95 -23.99 -26.62
CA GLU A 849 2.68 -24.72 -26.61
C GLU A 849 1.62 -24.00 -27.44
N LEU A 850 1.54 -22.67 -27.36
CA LEU A 850 0.65 -21.87 -28.23
C LEU A 850 1.02 -22.06 -29.71
N LYS A 851 2.32 -22.06 -30.04
CA LYS A 851 2.79 -22.35 -31.41
C LYS A 851 2.35 -23.75 -31.87
N ALA A 852 2.50 -24.75 -31.02
CA ALA A 852 2.11 -26.12 -31.34
C ALA A 852 0.60 -26.24 -31.61
N ILE A 853 -0.24 -25.63 -30.76
CA ILE A 853 -1.70 -25.61 -30.97
C ILE A 853 -2.06 -24.90 -32.29
N LEU A 854 -1.45 -23.74 -32.56
CA LEU A 854 -1.66 -23.01 -33.81
C LEU A 854 -1.27 -23.86 -35.04
N LEU A 855 -0.12 -24.54 -34.98
CA LEU A 855 0.38 -25.37 -36.06
C LEU A 855 -0.52 -26.58 -36.34
N ASP A 856 -0.95 -27.29 -35.30
CA ASP A 856 -1.85 -28.44 -35.47
C ASP A 856 -3.22 -28.02 -35.95
N SER A 857 -3.73 -26.87 -35.49
CA SER A 857 -4.98 -26.29 -35.97
C SER A 857 -4.86 -25.81 -37.43
N TYR A 858 -3.66 -25.41 -37.87
CA TYR A 858 -3.41 -25.06 -39.27
C TYR A 858 -3.57 -26.23 -40.22
N TYR A 859 -2.91 -27.36 -39.89
CA TYR A 859 -2.94 -28.57 -40.71
C TYR A 859 -4.18 -29.46 -40.47
N GLY A 860 -5.03 -29.13 -39.49
CA GLY A 860 -6.18 -29.96 -39.11
C GLY A 860 -5.77 -31.24 -38.39
N ARG A 861 -4.63 -31.23 -37.69
CA ARG A 861 -4.15 -32.34 -36.86
C ARG A 861 -4.69 -32.21 -35.44
N ALA A 862 -4.83 -33.34 -34.76
CA ALA A 862 -5.13 -33.36 -33.33
C ALA A 862 -3.85 -32.98 -32.56
N PHE A 863 -3.93 -31.97 -31.70
CA PHE A 863 -2.86 -31.62 -30.78
C PHE A 863 -2.50 -32.82 -29.89
N SER A 864 -1.20 -33.09 -29.74
CA SER A 864 -0.62 -34.09 -28.84
C SER A 864 0.51 -33.46 -28.03
N GLU A 865 0.72 -33.94 -26.81
CA GLU A 865 1.80 -33.44 -25.94
C GLU A 865 3.15 -33.93 -26.47
N ALA A 866 4.18 -33.08 -26.45
CA ALA A 866 5.52 -33.44 -26.94
C ALA A 866 6.18 -34.63 -26.20
N HIS A 867 5.65 -35.05 -25.04
CA HIS A 867 6.11 -36.23 -24.31
C HIS A 867 5.40 -37.54 -24.71
N GLU A 868 4.41 -37.48 -25.61
CA GLU A 868 3.65 -38.64 -26.10
C GLU A 868 4.13 -39.15 -27.47
N GLU A 869 5.06 -38.46 -28.14
CA GLU A 869 5.71 -38.98 -29.35
C GLU A 869 6.87 -39.94 -29.01
N PRO A 870 6.92 -41.16 -29.61
CA PRO A 870 8.14 -41.96 -29.58
C PRO A 870 9.24 -41.22 -30.35
N GLU A 871 10.42 -41.09 -29.75
CA GLU A 871 11.61 -40.45 -30.33
C GLU A 871 11.78 -40.77 -31.84
N HIS A 872 11.47 -39.81 -32.70
CA HIS A 872 11.94 -39.82 -34.08
C HIS A 872 12.64 -38.50 -34.39
N GLU A 873 13.97 -38.64 -34.54
CA GLU A 873 14.95 -37.77 -35.20
C GLU A 873 14.76 -36.26 -35.04
N VAL A 874 15.43 -35.75 -33.99
CA VAL A 874 15.81 -34.33 -33.86
C VAL A 874 16.68 -33.94 -35.06
N VAL A 875 16.09 -33.21 -36.00
CA VAL A 875 16.87 -32.46 -37.01
C VAL A 875 17.54 -31.30 -36.28
N THR A 876 18.84 -31.45 -36.04
CA THR A 876 19.70 -30.42 -35.45
C THR A 876 19.76 -29.18 -36.33
N LEU A 877 19.22 -28.06 -35.84
CA LEU A 877 19.51 -26.73 -36.36
C LEU A 877 20.90 -26.29 -35.87
N ALA A 878 21.86 -26.26 -36.78
CA ALA A 878 23.21 -25.74 -36.54
C ALA A 878 23.17 -24.22 -36.34
N ILE A 879 23.79 -23.76 -35.25
CA ILE A 879 24.06 -22.34 -34.98
C ILE A 879 25.34 -21.99 -35.77
N PRO A 880 25.35 -20.92 -36.61
CA PRO A 880 26.56 -20.54 -37.32
C PRO A 880 27.55 -19.85 -36.37
N ASP A 881 28.80 -20.30 -36.43
CA ASP A 881 29.94 -19.76 -35.70
C ASP A 881 30.14 -18.26 -35.97
N ALA A 882 30.36 -17.50 -34.90
CA ALA A 882 30.86 -16.13 -34.97
C ALA A 882 32.35 -16.16 -35.34
N ALA A 883 32.69 -15.65 -36.52
CA ALA A 883 34.06 -15.39 -36.94
C ALA A 883 34.47 -13.94 -36.63
N GLU A 884 35.68 -13.83 -36.06
CA GLU A 884 36.66 -12.71 -35.96
C GLU A 884 36.18 -11.25 -35.88
#